data_AF-A0AAV4IQ77-F1
#
_entry.id   AF-A0AAV4IQ77-F1
#
_cell.length_a   1.000
_cell.length_b   1.000
_cell.length_c   1.000
_cell.angle_alpha   90.00
_cell.angle_beta   90.00
_cell.angle_gamma   90.00
#
_symmetry.space_group_name_H-M   'P 1'
#
loop_
_entity.id
_entity.type
_entity.pdbx_description
1 polymer ?
#
loop_
_entity_poly.entity_id
_entity_poly.type
_entity_poly.pdbx_seq_one_letter_code
_entity_poly.pdbx_strand_id
1 'polypeptide(L)'
;MEKTVKVFLSKLDSTVEVRRFPMSVSASHSQYQMSGQFGVLLARIASTFPSLRDKAFDLTWKDVEGDLILMSSDEELSEALAASNNPILRVYINEAATQSVMSDPRVLPTAPPQPCYDYGSGQHGAPYPPAPALTPGGYPPVYPPQPGMVMGSNQPRINALSPMPSGSFPVQDDSNRPAHCDKKAWKTALRAQVPAPQRRWAKSYIRQWRRAHVGNATTSTSSDCERAQKLTREEAGVPQTYEQWLDKILPKMHKCFAKEGRDCSGDGMKGFKDIKTTVPAEFQNWCQWYLKRHFGSKHRPELKAEEKDKRCAGNKDWKSIKREMKKSVPREYRVWSRIFIKQWEEDHLYSKGNISTSSSSSGTETDSDPETGVREATLAEIIIPADYPRWLRKFLNWKFSSMGVTFRVPDQNVVDGSWEQFKDSVPKEYRKWARSYINHRLNRTKKTCKKNQGAAQSRACYNKWLLAFQKRWVEEVGGNPGRAPMKEVTVDPEAASSRLRNQAFDMDRLREVIDSSDSEEENEGTLQKQKIPPEFREWARNALDQWDGMTLPPSDTQRLPYSETSQQPAQDDIPPRVMNWMIKIMTKNQMKKMKAQMRAERKEIKMQRREEKAEKRAAKAGFKAARRSLKVARQAIKFRYV
;
A
#
# COMPACT_ATOMS: atom_id res chain seq x y z
N MET A 1 -25.26 25.22 -3.80
CA MET A 1 -25.76 25.90 -2.59
C MET A 1 -24.64 26.78 -2.06
N GLU A 2 -24.93 28.01 -1.67
CA GLU A 2 -23.92 28.90 -1.08
C GLU A 2 -23.85 28.65 0.43
N LYS A 3 -22.65 28.38 0.96
CA LYS A 3 -22.40 28.29 2.40
C LYS A 3 -21.39 29.36 2.80
N THR A 4 -21.58 29.95 3.98
CA THR A 4 -20.59 30.88 4.53
C THR A 4 -19.58 30.10 5.36
N VAL A 5 -18.28 30.28 5.12
CA VAL A 5 -17.24 29.67 5.96
C VAL A 5 -16.77 30.70 6.99
N LYS A 6 -16.84 30.35 8.28
CA LYS A 6 -16.29 31.14 9.40
C LYS A 6 -15.03 30.45 9.92
N VAL A 7 -13.89 31.09 9.71
CA VAL A 7 -12.57 30.54 10.07
C VAL A 7 -12.07 31.23 11.33
N PHE A 8 -11.62 30.43 12.30
CA PHE A 8 -11.01 30.86 13.55
C PHE A 8 -9.52 30.49 13.53
N LEU A 9 -8.65 31.48 13.53
CA LEU A 9 -7.20 31.30 13.59
C LEU A 9 -6.71 31.61 15.00
N SER A 10 -6.25 30.58 15.72
CA SER A 10 -5.63 30.72 17.04
C SER A 10 -4.14 30.99 16.88
N LYS A 11 -3.71 32.20 17.22
CA LYS A 11 -2.30 32.61 17.22
C LYS A 11 -1.60 32.18 18.52
N LEU A 12 -0.26 32.18 18.52
CA LEU A 12 0.56 31.84 19.70
C LEU A 12 0.33 32.75 20.90
N ASP A 13 -0.07 34.01 20.66
CA ASP A 13 -0.38 35.01 21.69
C ASP A 13 -1.78 34.84 22.31
N SER A 14 -2.46 33.72 22.04
CA SER A 14 -3.85 33.44 22.44
C SER A 14 -4.88 34.39 21.85
N THR A 15 -4.51 35.25 20.89
CA THR A 15 -5.48 36.04 20.13
C THR A 15 -6.14 35.16 19.05
N VAL A 16 -7.46 35.27 18.93
CA VAL A 16 -8.22 34.52 17.92
C VAL A 16 -8.67 35.48 16.83
N GLU A 17 -8.09 35.33 15.64
CA GLU A 17 -8.50 36.10 14.46
C GLU A 17 -9.63 35.36 13.74
N VAL A 18 -10.75 36.05 13.50
CA VAL A 18 -11.95 35.45 12.89
C VAL A 18 -12.25 36.12 11.57
N ARG A 19 -12.34 35.33 10.49
CA ARG A 19 -12.76 35.83 9.17
C ARG A 19 -13.89 35.00 8.58
N ARG A 20 -14.69 35.62 7.73
CA ARG A 20 -15.82 35.00 7.04
C ARG A 20 -15.72 35.24 5.56
N PHE A 21 -16.03 34.24 4.75
CA PHE A 21 -16.19 34.40 3.32
C PHE A 21 -17.27 33.44 2.78
N PRO A 22 -18.02 33.85 1.75
CA PRO A 22 -18.91 32.95 1.05
C PRO A 22 -18.11 31.90 0.26
N MET A 23 -18.63 30.67 0.22
CA MET A 23 -18.12 29.57 -0.58
C MET A 23 -19.26 28.92 -1.34
N SER A 24 -19.12 28.85 -2.66
CA SER A 24 -20.06 28.13 -3.51
C SER A 24 -19.74 26.63 -3.47
N VAL A 25 -20.66 25.83 -2.94
CA VAL A 25 -20.58 24.38 -2.97
C VAL A 25 -21.40 23.91 -4.16
N SER A 26 -20.72 23.55 -5.26
CA SER A 26 -21.38 22.89 -6.39
C SER A 26 -21.41 21.39 -6.14
N ALA A 27 -22.61 20.78 -6.15
CA ALA A 27 -22.76 19.34 -6.01
C ALA A 27 -22.18 18.56 -7.21
N SER A 28 -21.94 19.23 -8.33
CA SER A 28 -21.27 18.67 -9.49
C SER A 28 -19.75 18.65 -9.26
N HIS A 29 -19.22 17.47 -8.93
CA HIS A 29 -17.83 17.11 -9.20
C HIS A 29 -17.61 17.21 -10.72
N SER A 30 -17.33 18.41 -11.20
CA SER A 30 -16.74 18.59 -12.53
C SER A 30 -15.39 17.88 -12.50
N GLN A 31 -15.33 16.70 -13.10
CA GLN A 31 -14.17 15.81 -13.18
C GLN A 31 -12.91 16.47 -13.77
N TYR A 32 -13.01 17.72 -14.23
CA TYR A 32 -11.94 18.48 -14.89
C TYR A 32 -11.27 19.58 -14.04
N GLN A 33 -11.74 19.89 -12.82
CA GLN A 33 -10.96 20.76 -11.93
C GLN A 33 -9.90 19.94 -11.19
N MET A 34 -8.63 20.18 -11.53
CA MET A 34 -7.45 19.51 -10.94
C MET A 34 -7.24 19.80 -9.45
N SER A 35 -7.99 20.74 -8.87
CA SER A 35 -7.96 21.10 -7.46
C SER A 35 -9.37 20.89 -6.92
N GLY A 36 -9.57 19.88 -6.08
CA GLY A 36 -10.85 19.64 -5.43
C GLY A 36 -11.32 20.82 -4.59
N GLN A 37 -12.57 20.79 -4.13
CA GLN A 37 -13.19 21.86 -3.34
C GLN A 37 -12.40 22.22 -2.07
N PHE A 38 -11.72 21.23 -1.47
CA PHE A 38 -10.83 21.41 -0.34
C PHE A 38 -9.58 22.24 -0.70
N GLY A 39 -9.01 22.03 -1.89
CA GLY A 39 -7.91 22.86 -2.40
C GLY A 39 -8.34 24.31 -2.62
N VAL A 40 -9.54 24.53 -3.16
CA VAL A 40 -10.14 25.87 -3.31
C VAL A 40 -10.36 26.54 -1.95
N LEU A 41 -10.85 25.78 -0.97
CA LEU A 41 -11.01 26.26 0.41
C LEU A 41 -9.66 26.69 1.02
N LEU A 42 -8.63 25.85 0.91
CA LEU A 42 -7.28 26.17 1.40
C LEU A 42 -6.71 27.44 0.75
N ALA A 43 -6.81 27.56 -0.58
CA ALA A 43 -6.35 28.74 -1.30
C ALA A 43 -7.11 30.01 -0.87
N ARG A 44 -8.43 29.89 -0.64
CA ARG A 44 -9.25 31.00 -0.16
C ARG A 44 -8.87 31.41 1.26
N ILE A 45 -8.60 30.46 2.14
CA ILE A 45 -8.12 30.71 3.51
C ILE A 45 -6.75 31.38 3.48
N ALA A 46 -5.79 30.88 2.71
CA ALA A 46 -4.46 31.48 2.58
C ALA A 46 -4.50 32.91 2.01
N SER A 47 -5.42 33.19 1.09
CA SER A 47 -5.66 34.54 0.58
C SER A 47 -6.26 35.46 1.65
N THR A 48 -7.18 34.92 2.46
CA THR A 48 -7.93 35.65 3.49
C THR A 48 -7.08 35.94 4.73
N PHE A 49 -6.10 35.08 5.06
CA PHE A 49 -5.20 35.23 6.20
C PHE A 49 -3.74 35.40 5.71
N PRO A 50 -3.23 36.64 5.60
CA PRO A 50 -1.88 36.89 5.11
C PRO A 50 -0.78 36.17 5.89
N SER A 51 -0.99 35.91 7.18
CA SER A 51 -0.05 35.18 8.06
C SER A 51 0.15 33.71 7.69
N LEU A 52 -0.70 33.14 6.83
CA LEU A 52 -0.69 31.73 6.42
C LEU A 52 -0.13 31.49 5.01
N ARG A 53 0.19 32.52 4.22
CA ARG A 53 0.56 32.36 2.79
C ARG A 53 1.75 31.42 2.56
N ASP A 54 2.75 31.49 3.44
CA ASP A 54 4.00 30.73 3.31
C ASP A 54 4.11 29.57 4.31
N LYS A 55 3.00 29.24 5.00
CA LYS A 55 2.98 28.23 6.07
C LYS A 55 2.00 27.12 5.72
N ALA A 56 2.39 25.87 5.95
CA ALA A 56 1.48 24.74 5.87
C ALA A 56 0.57 24.72 7.11
N PHE A 57 -0.75 24.77 6.94
CA PHE A 57 -1.69 24.75 8.05
C PHE A 57 -2.70 23.64 7.91
N ASP A 58 -3.08 23.07 9.05
CA ASP A 58 -4.11 22.05 9.18
C ASP A 58 -5.46 22.71 9.46
N LEU A 59 -6.51 22.23 8.81
CA LEU A 59 -7.89 22.67 9.04
C LEU A 59 -8.60 21.66 9.93
N THR A 60 -9.26 22.13 10.99
CA THR A 60 -10.12 21.31 11.83
C THR A 60 -11.54 21.85 11.87
N TRP A 61 -12.55 21.01 12.05
CA TRP A 61 -13.94 21.42 12.25
C TRP A 61 -14.50 20.72 13.48
N LYS A 62 -15.58 21.26 14.06
CA LYS A 62 -16.27 20.62 15.18
C LYS A 62 -17.45 19.81 14.68
N ASP A 63 -17.50 18.53 15.02
CA ASP A 63 -18.62 17.66 14.73
C ASP A 63 -19.82 17.91 15.67
N VAL A 64 -20.82 17.03 15.59
CA VAL A 64 -22.03 17.09 16.42
C VAL A 64 -21.75 16.78 17.89
N GLU A 65 -20.65 16.09 18.20
CA GLU A 65 -20.21 15.75 19.55
C GLU A 65 -19.33 16.86 20.15
N GLY A 66 -18.87 17.80 19.32
CA GLY A 66 -18.02 18.91 19.71
C GLY A 66 -16.53 18.64 19.57
N ASP A 67 -16.16 17.50 18.99
CA ASP A 67 -14.79 17.05 18.79
C ASP A 67 -14.16 17.72 17.56
N LEU A 68 -12.87 18.05 17.68
CA LEU A 68 -12.11 18.69 16.61
C LEU A 68 -11.57 17.64 15.63
N ILE A 69 -12.25 17.51 14.49
CA ILE A 69 -11.87 16.58 13.41
C ILE A 69 -10.97 17.29 12.40
N LEU A 70 -9.84 16.66 12.05
CA LEU A 70 -8.92 17.12 11.01
C LEU A 70 -9.53 16.92 9.62
N MET A 71 -9.48 17.94 8.79
CA MET A 71 -9.94 17.94 7.41
C MET A 71 -8.74 18.09 6.47
N SER A 72 -8.52 17.09 5.64
CA SER A 72 -7.36 16.93 4.76
C SER A 72 -7.74 16.57 3.32
N SER A 73 -9.02 16.32 3.04
CA SER A 73 -9.53 15.85 1.76
C SER A 73 -10.91 16.43 1.40
N ASP A 74 -11.30 16.30 0.14
CA ASP A 74 -12.64 16.71 -0.35
C ASP A 74 -13.77 15.90 0.30
N GLU A 75 -13.52 14.62 0.60
CA GLU A 75 -14.51 13.74 1.24
C GLU A 75 -14.84 14.25 2.65
N GLU A 76 -13.80 14.53 3.45
CA GLU A 76 -13.95 15.07 4.81
C GLU A 76 -14.58 16.48 4.80
N LEU A 77 -14.31 17.29 3.77
CA LEU A 77 -15.00 18.57 3.59
C LEU A 77 -16.48 18.37 3.29
N SER A 78 -16.83 17.40 2.45
CA SER A 78 -18.22 17.08 2.13
C SER A 78 -18.98 16.57 3.36
N GLU A 79 -18.32 15.78 4.21
CA GLU A 79 -18.83 15.33 5.50
C GLU A 79 -19.04 16.50 6.47
N ALA A 80 -18.06 17.40 6.60
CA ALA A 80 -18.18 18.61 7.42
C ALA A 80 -19.32 19.53 6.94
N LEU A 81 -19.51 19.63 5.62
CA LEU A 81 -20.61 20.39 5.02
C LEU A 81 -21.98 19.72 5.26
N ALA A 82 -22.05 18.38 5.26
CA ALA A 82 -23.26 17.63 5.53
C ALA A 82 -23.64 17.66 7.02
N ALA A 83 -22.66 17.51 7.92
CA ALA A 83 -22.86 17.56 9.37
C ALA A 83 -23.24 18.97 9.87
N SER A 84 -22.79 20.01 9.17
CA SER A 84 -23.21 21.38 9.46
C SER A 84 -24.64 21.64 8.99
N ASN A 85 -25.62 21.42 9.86
CA ASN A 85 -27.01 21.85 9.64
C ASN A 85 -27.15 23.38 9.49
N ASN A 86 -26.12 24.13 9.89
CA ASN A 86 -26.08 25.58 9.77
C ASN A 86 -25.61 26.03 8.37
N PRO A 87 -26.07 27.20 7.89
CA PRO A 87 -25.54 27.84 6.69
C PRO A 87 -24.07 28.30 6.84
N ILE A 88 -23.53 28.20 8.07
CA ILE A 88 -22.18 28.61 8.43
C ILE A 88 -21.35 27.39 8.82
N LEU A 89 -20.34 27.06 8.01
CA LEU A 89 -19.31 26.09 8.36
C LEU A 89 -18.26 26.75 9.26
N ARG A 90 -18.02 26.20 10.45
CA ARG A 90 -17.01 26.72 11.39
C ARG A 90 -15.73 25.88 11.28
N VAL A 91 -14.63 26.53 10.92
CA VAL A 91 -13.31 25.90 10.73
C VAL A 91 -12.30 26.54 11.68
N TYR A 92 -11.42 25.74 12.27
CA TYR A 92 -10.41 26.15 13.25
C TYR A 92 -9.01 25.83 12.72
N ILE A 93 -8.09 26.79 12.89
CA ILE A 93 -6.69 26.70 12.49
C ILE A 93 -5.82 26.95 13.72
N ASN A 94 -4.92 26.01 14.02
CA ASN A 94 -4.00 26.12 15.16
C ASN A 94 -2.55 26.31 14.66
N GLU A 95 -2.00 27.52 14.81
CA GLU A 95 -0.64 27.84 14.33
C GLU A 95 0.46 27.05 15.08
N ALA A 96 0.21 26.64 16.32
CA ALA A 96 1.13 25.83 17.11
C ALA A 96 1.38 24.42 16.52
N ALA A 97 0.40 23.86 15.80
CA ALA A 97 0.56 22.57 15.11
C ALA A 97 1.45 22.70 13.87
N THR A 98 1.33 23.83 13.16
CA THR A 98 2.07 24.16 11.94
C THR A 98 3.59 24.21 12.14
N GLN A 99 4.08 24.80 13.24
CA GLN A 99 5.52 24.95 13.47
C GLN A 99 6.24 23.62 13.70
N SER A 100 5.52 22.57 14.15
CA SER A 100 6.11 21.25 14.38
C SER A 100 6.54 20.53 13.09
N VAL A 101 6.15 21.02 11.91
CA VAL A 101 6.41 20.35 10.62
C VAL A 101 7.63 20.93 9.89
N MET A 102 8.15 22.11 10.31
CA MET A 102 9.24 22.80 9.59
C MET A 102 10.67 22.26 9.82
N SER A 103 10.85 21.14 10.54
CA SER A 103 12.15 20.47 10.62
C SER A 103 12.43 19.47 9.49
N ASP A 104 11.64 19.45 8.42
CA ASP A 104 11.90 18.65 7.20
C ASP A 104 11.58 19.49 5.94
N PRO A 105 12.57 19.87 5.11
CA PRO A 105 12.37 20.79 4.00
C PRO A 105 11.64 20.09 2.84
N ARG A 106 10.31 20.21 2.80
CA ARG A 106 9.53 19.93 1.59
C ARG A 106 9.31 21.22 0.80
N VAL A 107 9.83 21.20 -0.42
CA VAL A 107 9.69 22.22 -1.46
C VAL A 107 8.21 22.42 -1.81
N LEU A 108 7.68 23.62 -1.59
CA LEU A 108 6.46 24.12 -2.22
C LEU A 108 6.79 24.67 -3.63
N PRO A 109 5.84 24.65 -4.57
CA PRO A 109 6.03 25.17 -5.91
C PRO A 109 6.06 26.70 -5.92
N THR A 110 7.17 27.27 -6.41
CA THR A 110 7.37 28.70 -6.64
C THR A 110 6.29 29.26 -7.57
N ALA A 111 5.67 30.37 -7.18
CA ALA A 111 4.73 31.12 -8.00
C ALA A 111 5.42 31.64 -9.29
N PRO A 112 4.70 31.74 -10.43
CA PRO A 112 5.23 32.38 -11.63
C PRO A 112 5.48 33.88 -11.38
N PRO A 113 6.57 34.45 -11.92
CA PRO A 113 6.89 35.86 -11.72
C PRO A 113 5.83 36.77 -12.36
N GLN A 114 5.40 37.78 -11.60
CA GLN A 114 4.56 38.84 -12.14
C GLN A 114 5.39 39.71 -13.10
N PRO A 115 4.80 40.19 -14.21
CA PRO A 115 5.44 41.16 -15.08
C PRO A 115 5.54 42.51 -14.36
N CYS A 116 6.78 42.96 -14.13
CA CYS A 116 7.07 44.32 -13.71
C CYS A 116 6.77 45.28 -14.87
N TYR A 117 5.81 46.19 -14.68
CA TYR A 117 5.67 47.39 -15.48
C TYR A 117 6.66 48.41 -14.91
N ASP A 118 7.70 48.74 -15.68
CA ASP A 118 8.59 49.85 -15.37
C ASP A 118 8.25 51.03 -16.29
N TYR A 119 7.76 52.11 -15.68
CA TYR A 119 7.59 53.42 -16.29
C TYR A 119 8.83 54.23 -15.91
N GLY A 120 9.74 54.48 -16.85
CA GLY A 120 10.97 55.21 -16.58
C GLY A 120 11.64 55.73 -17.84
N SER A 121 11.07 56.80 -18.40
CA SER A 121 11.60 57.63 -19.47
C SER A 121 12.95 58.28 -19.09
N GLY A 122 13.97 58.12 -19.93
CA GLY A 122 15.23 58.87 -19.84
C GLY A 122 16.08 58.71 -21.09
N GLN A 123 16.32 59.83 -21.77
CA GLN A 123 16.98 59.98 -23.07
C GLN A 123 18.46 59.54 -23.06
N HIS A 124 18.97 59.07 -24.21
CA HIS A 124 20.05 59.73 -24.99
C HIS A 124 20.48 58.80 -26.14
N GLY A 125 20.75 59.38 -27.29
CA GLY A 125 20.78 58.71 -28.58
C GLY A 125 22.17 58.37 -29.14
N ALA A 126 22.08 57.82 -30.37
CA ALA A 126 23.09 57.73 -31.43
C ALA A 126 24.10 56.56 -31.38
N PRO A 127 24.75 56.23 -32.51
CA PRO A 127 24.13 55.71 -33.73
C PRO A 127 24.82 54.43 -34.27
N TYR A 128 24.11 53.70 -35.13
CA TYR A 128 24.58 52.52 -35.86
C TYR A 128 25.71 52.83 -36.86
N PRO A 129 26.53 51.80 -37.19
CA PRO A 129 26.99 51.60 -38.56
C PRO A 129 26.54 50.26 -39.17
N PRO A 130 26.60 50.13 -40.52
CA PRO A 130 25.69 49.31 -41.31
C PRO A 130 26.21 47.91 -41.67
N ALA A 131 25.27 47.05 -42.09
CA ALA A 131 25.48 45.71 -42.62
C ALA A 131 26.14 45.70 -44.01
N PRO A 132 26.89 44.63 -44.36
CA PRO A 132 27.18 44.29 -45.75
C PRO A 132 26.38 43.08 -46.26
N ALA A 133 25.69 43.37 -47.37
CA ALA A 133 25.33 42.60 -48.56
C ALA A 133 25.50 41.07 -48.62
N LEU A 134 24.46 40.48 -49.20
CA LEU A 134 24.29 39.16 -49.78
C LEU A 134 25.24 38.89 -50.97
N THR A 135 25.70 37.64 -51.11
CA THR A 135 26.05 37.04 -52.42
C THR A 135 25.51 35.60 -52.52
N PRO A 136 25.14 35.14 -53.73
CA PRO A 136 24.44 33.86 -53.95
C PRO A 136 25.32 32.78 -54.63
N GLY A 137 24.96 31.50 -54.46
CA GLY A 137 25.31 30.44 -55.41
C GLY A 137 25.99 29.20 -54.82
N GLY A 138 25.45 28.02 -55.13
CA GLY A 138 26.12 26.73 -54.89
C GLY A 138 25.16 25.53 -54.93
N TYR A 139 25.03 24.91 -56.11
CA TYR A 139 24.32 23.65 -56.34
C TYR A 139 24.99 22.43 -55.65
N PRO A 140 24.25 21.38 -55.28
CA PRO A 140 24.83 20.14 -54.74
C PRO A 140 25.25 19.12 -55.83
N PRO A 141 26.26 18.26 -55.54
CA PRO A 141 26.87 17.37 -56.53
C PRO A 141 26.14 16.04 -56.78
N VAL A 142 26.28 15.62 -58.03
CA VAL A 142 25.88 14.35 -58.66
C VAL A 142 26.81 13.20 -58.22
N TYR A 143 26.26 12.01 -57.92
CA TYR A 143 27.02 10.76 -57.84
C TYR A 143 26.68 9.83 -59.03
N PRO A 144 27.67 9.08 -59.57
CA PRO A 144 27.54 8.28 -60.79
C PRO A 144 27.00 6.85 -60.59
N PRO A 145 26.58 6.17 -61.68
CA PRO A 145 25.92 4.86 -61.63
C PRO A 145 26.90 3.68 -61.79
N GLN A 146 26.50 2.51 -61.29
CA GLN A 146 27.10 1.21 -61.62
C GLN A 146 25.99 0.16 -61.89
N PRO A 147 26.27 -0.88 -62.70
CA PRO A 147 25.30 -1.55 -63.56
C PRO A 147 24.84 -2.93 -63.05
N GLY A 148 23.75 -3.41 -63.64
CA GLY A 148 22.91 -4.51 -63.13
C GLY A 148 23.32 -5.94 -63.45
N MET A 149 22.56 -6.85 -62.81
CA MET A 149 22.20 -8.23 -63.21
C MET A 149 20.87 -8.54 -62.48
N VAL A 150 19.70 -8.64 -63.12
CA VAL A 150 19.13 -9.70 -63.99
C VAL A 150 18.45 -10.85 -63.21
N MET A 151 17.16 -11.03 -63.55
CA MET A 151 16.20 -12.14 -63.37
C MET A 151 15.57 -12.45 -62.00
N GLY A 152 14.22 -12.54 -62.02
CA GLY A 152 13.47 -13.33 -61.03
C GLY A 152 12.00 -12.95 -60.85
N SER A 153 11.19 -13.18 -61.88
CA SER A 153 9.71 -13.13 -61.95
C SER A 153 8.95 -13.64 -60.71
N ASN A 154 7.93 -12.88 -60.24
CA ASN A 154 6.52 -13.30 -60.15
C ASN A 154 5.64 -12.24 -59.45
N GLN A 155 4.77 -11.59 -60.23
CA GLN A 155 3.51 -10.95 -59.81
C GLN A 155 2.33 -11.93 -60.06
N PRO A 156 1.05 -11.65 -59.73
CA PRO A 156 0.47 -10.54 -58.96
C PRO A 156 -0.58 -10.99 -57.90
N ARG A 157 -0.98 -10.07 -57.00
CA ARG A 157 -2.41 -9.85 -56.73
C ARG A 157 -2.63 -8.44 -56.16
N ILE A 158 -3.35 -7.66 -56.96
CA ILE A 158 -3.68 -6.25 -56.77
C ILE A 158 -5.10 -6.24 -56.18
N ASN A 159 -5.31 -5.55 -55.07
CA ASN A 159 -6.58 -4.93 -54.73
C ASN A 159 -6.26 -3.59 -54.07
N ALA A 160 -6.48 -2.54 -54.85
CA ALA A 160 -6.33 -1.16 -54.46
C ALA A 160 -7.64 -0.66 -53.84
N LEU A 161 -7.54 -0.06 -52.65
CA LEU A 161 -8.50 0.94 -52.18
C LEU A 161 -7.72 2.05 -51.49
N SER A 162 -7.75 3.22 -52.12
CA SER A 162 -7.17 4.49 -51.65
C SER A 162 -7.81 4.95 -50.33
N PRO A 163 -7.07 5.63 -49.44
CA PRO A 163 -7.66 6.52 -48.46
C PRO A 163 -7.40 8.00 -48.80
N MET A 164 -8.47 8.78 -48.63
CA MET A 164 -8.58 10.24 -48.73
C MET A 164 -7.67 10.99 -47.73
N PRO A 165 -7.30 12.25 -48.00
CA PRO A 165 -6.49 13.08 -47.11
C PRO A 165 -7.36 13.64 -45.97
N SER A 166 -6.97 13.34 -44.73
CA SER A 166 -7.59 13.92 -43.52
C SER A 166 -6.76 15.11 -43.05
N GLY A 167 -7.42 16.25 -42.89
CA GLY A 167 -6.81 17.54 -42.55
C GLY A 167 -6.09 17.54 -41.20
N SER A 168 -5.00 18.29 -41.19
CA SER A 168 -4.16 18.65 -40.06
C SER A 168 -4.87 19.64 -39.12
N PHE A 169 -5.08 19.25 -37.87
CA PHE A 169 -5.33 20.17 -36.76
C PHE A 169 -4.06 20.33 -35.91
N PRO A 170 -3.79 21.53 -35.38
CA PRO A 170 -2.57 21.82 -34.64
C PRO A 170 -2.60 21.16 -33.26
N VAL A 171 -1.61 20.31 -32.99
CA VAL A 171 -1.32 19.77 -31.66
C VAL A 171 -0.72 20.90 -30.83
N GLN A 172 -1.47 21.41 -29.85
CA GLN A 172 -0.97 22.33 -28.84
C GLN A 172 -0.16 21.56 -27.78
N ASP A 173 0.98 22.16 -27.46
CA ASP A 173 2.03 21.70 -26.56
C ASP A 173 1.52 21.54 -25.11
N ASP A 174 1.66 20.33 -24.58
CA ASP A 174 1.10 19.85 -23.30
C ASP A 174 2.22 19.77 -22.24
N SER A 175 2.81 20.92 -21.92
CA SER A 175 4.06 21.03 -21.13
C SER A 175 3.87 21.30 -19.63
N ASN A 176 2.66 21.23 -19.06
CA ASN A 176 2.44 21.60 -17.65
C ASN A 176 1.50 20.69 -16.83
N ARG A 177 1.80 19.39 -16.78
CA ARG A 177 1.14 18.41 -15.89
C ARG A 177 2.01 18.07 -14.67
N PRO A 178 1.56 18.26 -13.41
CA PRO A 178 2.30 17.79 -12.24
C PRO A 178 2.25 16.26 -12.19
N ALA A 179 3.41 15.63 -12.36
CA ALA A 179 3.54 14.19 -12.48
C ALA A 179 3.10 13.48 -11.19
N HIS A 180 2.06 12.65 -11.29
CA HIS A 180 1.80 11.53 -10.40
C HIS A 180 3.14 10.81 -10.16
N CYS A 181 3.60 10.74 -8.90
CA CYS A 181 4.92 10.21 -8.54
C CYS A 181 5.04 8.75 -8.98
N ASP A 182 5.48 8.57 -10.21
CA ASP A 182 5.48 7.28 -10.86
C ASP A 182 6.61 6.49 -10.24
N LYS A 183 6.31 5.33 -9.63
CA LYS A 183 7.35 4.46 -9.01
C LYS A 183 8.40 3.98 -10.03
N LYS A 184 8.22 4.31 -11.31
CA LYS A 184 9.17 4.14 -12.42
C LYS A 184 10.00 5.42 -12.68
N ALA A 185 9.45 6.62 -12.50
CA ALA A 185 10.10 7.90 -12.81
C ALA A 185 11.44 8.06 -12.08
N TRP A 186 11.48 7.82 -10.76
CA TRP A 186 12.72 7.92 -10.00
C TRP A 186 13.81 6.94 -10.47
N LYS A 187 13.43 5.78 -11.02
CA LYS A 187 14.39 4.80 -11.57
C LYS A 187 14.96 5.27 -12.90
N THR A 188 14.14 5.92 -13.71
CA THR A 188 14.56 6.55 -14.97
C THR A 188 15.49 7.71 -14.67
N ALA A 189 15.15 8.57 -13.71
CA ALA A 189 16.00 9.66 -13.24
C ALA A 189 17.37 9.14 -12.74
N LEU A 190 17.38 8.13 -11.88
CA LEU A 190 18.60 7.51 -11.37
C LEU A 190 19.49 6.88 -12.46
N ARG A 191 18.88 6.44 -13.58
CA ARG A 191 19.61 5.90 -14.73
C ARG A 191 20.14 7.01 -15.64
N ALA A 192 19.44 8.14 -15.72
CA ALA A 192 19.86 9.30 -16.51
C ALA A 192 21.04 10.03 -15.85
N GLN A 193 21.05 10.10 -14.52
CA GLN A 193 22.12 10.74 -13.73
C GLN A 193 23.48 10.05 -13.82
N VAL A 194 23.54 8.76 -14.19
CA VAL A 194 24.80 8.02 -14.30
C VAL A 194 25.07 7.67 -15.77
N PRO A 195 26.19 8.13 -16.36
CA PRO A 195 26.56 7.81 -17.73
C PRO A 195 26.46 6.31 -18.04
N ALA A 196 25.95 5.98 -19.23
CA ALA A 196 25.78 4.59 -19.64
C ALA A 196 27.08 3.76 -19.63
N PRO A 197 28.26 4.28 -20.03
CA PRO A 197 29.53 3.56 -19.95
C PRO A 197 29.88 3.17 -18.51
N GLN A 198 29.80 4.11 -17.56
CA GLN A 198 30.05 3.86 -16.14
C GLN A 198 29.11 2.79 -15.56
N ARG A 199 27.82 2.82 -15.94
CA ARG A 199 26.85 1.79 -15.54
C ARG A 199 27.19 0.42 -16.11
N ARG A 200 27.67 0.34 -17.36
CA ARG A 200 28.07 -0.94 -18.00
C ARG A 200 29.30 -1.51 -17.31
N TRP A 201 30.32 -0.68 -17.11
CA TRP A 201 31.53 -1.03 -16.36
C TRP A 201 31.20 -1.55 -14.97
N ALA A 202 30.42 -0.80 -14.17
CA ALA A 202 30.08 -1.18 -12.81
C ALA A 202 29.33 -2.52 -12.73
N LYS A 203 28.44 -2.84 -13.69
CA LYS A 203 27.79 -4.16 -13.75
C LYS A 203 28.79 -5.28 -14.01
N SER A 204 29.72 -5.05 -14.94
CA SER A 204 30.78 -6.01 -15.27
C SER A 204 31.66 -6.25 -14.05
N TYR A 205 32.11 -5.18 -13.41
CA TYR A 205 32.92 -5.19 -12.19
C TYR A 205 32.24 -5.98 -11.07
N ILE A 206 31.00 -5.63 -10.72
CA ILE A 206 30.23 -6.31 -9.66
C ILE A 206 30.06 -7.81 -9.96
N ARG A 207 29.83 -8.19 -11.22
CA ARG A 207 29.71 -9.60 -11.62
C ARG A 207 31.05 -10.33 -11.53
N GLN A 208 32.15 -9.71 -11.95
CA GLN A 208 33.49 -10.28 -11.86
C GLN A 208 33.92 -10.44 -10.41
N TRP A 209 33.73 -9.40 -9.59
CA TRP A 209 33.97 -9.43 -8.16
C TRP A 209 33.20 -10.59 -7.50
N ARG A 210 31.91 -10.77 -7.82
CA ARG A 210 31.12 -11.89 -7.28
C ARG A 210 31.62 -13.26 -7.74
N ARG A 211 32.06 -13.39 -9.00
CA ARG A 211 32.64 -14.66 -9.49
C ARG A 211 33.93 -15.01 -8.73
N ALA A 212 34.75 -14.02 -8.42
CA ALA A 212 35.98 -14.21 -7.67
C ALA A 212 35.75 -14.51 -6.18
N HIS A 213 34.73 -13.89 -5.55
CA HIS A 213 34.56 -13.93 -4.09
C HIS A 213 33.41 -14.80 -3.59
N VAL A 214 32.50 -15.25 -4.46
CA VAL A 214 31.33 -16.06 -4.08
C VAL A 214 31.40 -17.40 -4.80
N GLY A 215 31.95 -18.42 -4.14
CA GLY A 215 32.20 -19.75 -4.71
C GLY A 215 30.97 -20.50 -5.25
N ASN A 216 29.76 -20.05 -4.89
CA ASN A 216 28.48 -20.60 -5.38
C ASN A 216 27.77 -19.67 -6.37
N ALA A 217 28.46 -18.71 -6.98
CA ALA A 217 27.91 -17.91 -8.06
C ALA A 217 27.78 -18.77 -9.33
N THR A 218 26.92 -19.80 -9.31
CA THR A 218 26.34 -20.36 -10.52
C THR A 218 25.59 -19.23 -11.19
N THR A 219 26.28 -18.59 -12.12
CA THR A 219 25.73 -17.54 -12.96
C THR A 219 24.42 -18.04 -13.54
N SER A 220 23.36 -17.29 -13.24
CA SER A 220 22.12 -17.29 -13.99
C SER A 220 22.43 -17.51 -15.47
N THR A 221 21.72 -18.47 -16.06
CA THR A 221 21.78 -19.02 -17.43
C THR A 221 21.58 -18.01 -18.57
N SER A 222 22.02 -16.76 -18.41
CA SER A 222 21.95 -15.77 -19.48
C SER A 222 23.25 -15.86 -20.30
N SER A 223 23.12 -16.30 -21.55
CA SER A 223 24.15 -16.26 -22.59
C SER A 223 24.60 -14.84 -22.96
N ASP A 224 24.13 -13.79 -22.25
CA ASP A 224 24.50 -12.40 -22.51
C ASP A 224 25.85 -11.99 -21.88
N CYS A 225 26.52 -12.88 -21.13
CA CYS A 225 27.81 -12.55 -20.51
C CYS A 225 29.01 -12.68 -21.44
N GLU A 226 28.96 -13.51 -22.48
CA GLU A 226 30.12 -13.70 -23.37
C GLU A 226 30.21 -12.63 -24.48
N ARG A 227 29.10 -11.97 -24.83
CA ARG A 227 29.09 -10.89 -25.84
C ARG A 227 29.26 -9.48 -25.29
N ALA A 228 29.19 -9.29 -23.97
CA ALA A 228 29.49 -7.99 -23.39
C ALA A 228 31.01 -7.80 -23.38
N GLN A 229 31.53 -7.09 -24.38
CA GLN A 229 32.92 -6.63 -24.43
C GLN A 229 33.33 -6.12 -23.04
N LYS A 230 34.49 -6.59 -22.55
CA LYS A 230 35.07 -6.14 -21.29
C LYS A 230 35.44 -4.67 -21.44
N LEU A 231 34.50 -3.79 -21.17
CA LEU A 231 34.72 -2.36 -21.14
C LEU A 231 35.76 -2.08 -20.05
N THR A 232 36.94 -1.61 -20.44
CA THR A 232 38.00 -1.26 -19.48
C THR A 232 37.59 -0.05 -18.66
N ARG A 233 38.27 0.19 -17.54
CA ARG A 233 37.97 1.32 -16.65
C ARG A 233 38.20 2.65 -17.39
N GLU A 234 39.25 2.69 -18.20
CA GLU A 234 39.71 3.81 -19.02
C GLU A 234 38.68 4.10 -20.12
N GLU A 235 38.22 3.08 -20.85
CA GLU A 235 37.17 3.21 -21.89
C GLU A 235 35.84 3.71 -21.32
N ALA A 236 35.54 3.40 -20.06
CA ALA A 236 34.31 3.83 -19.40
C ALA A 236 34.38 5.26 -18.82
N GLY A 237 35.57 5.90 -18.85
CA GLY A 237 35.80 7.19 -18.20
C GLY A 237 35.53 7.14 -16.70
N VAL A 238 35.89 6.02 -16.05
CA VAL A 238 35.62 5.80 -14.62
C VAL A 238 36.87 6.14 -13.79
N PRO A 239 36.80 7.11 -12.85
CA PRO A 239 37.90 7.39 -11.94
C PRO A 239 38.27 6.19 -11.05
N GLN A 240 39.55 6.07 -10.68
CA GLN A 240 40.03 4.99 -9.79
C GLN A 240 39.29 4.92 -8.45
N THR A 241 38.80 6.06 -7.95
CA THR A 241 38.05 6.15 -6.70
C THR A 241 36.77 5.32 -6.72
N TYR A 242 36.16 5.10 -7.89
CA TYR A 242 34.94 4.29 -8.02
C TYR A 242 35.23 2.81 -7.80
N GLU A 243 36.37 2.33 -8.29
CA GLU A 243 36.84 0.95 -8.10
C GLU A 243 37.16 0.70 -6.62
N GLN A 244 37.95 1.59 -6.01
CA GLN A 244 38.28 1.53 -4.58
C GLN A 244 37.03 1.59 -3.70
N TRP A 245 36.03 2.39 -4.09
CA TRP A 245 34.74 2.42 -3.40
C TRP A 245 33.97 1.11 -3.55
N LEU A 246 33.93 0.53 -4.76
CA LEU A 246 33.28 -0.76 -5.03
C LEU A 246 33.93 -1.89 -4.24
N ASP A 247 35.26 -1.95 -4.16
CA ASP A 247 35.97 -2.96 -3.38
C ASP A 247 35.68 -2.88 -1.88
N LYS A 248 35.46 -1.68 -1.34
CA LYS A 248 35.08 -1.52 0.07
C LYS A 248 33.59 -1.80 0.32
N ILE A 249 32.69 -1.44 -0.60
CA ILE A 249 31.23 -1.57 -0.38
C ILE A 249 30.71 -2.95 -0.73
N LEU A 250 31.28 -3.66 -1.70
CA LEU A 250 30.79 -4.97 -2.15
C LEU A 250 30.87 -6.05 -1.06
N PRO A 251 31.98 -6.21 -0.32
CA PRO A 251 32.04 -7.12 0.83
C PRO A 251 30.99 -6.77 1.89
N LYS A 252 30.84 -5.47 2.22
CA LYS A 252 29.88 -5.00 3.23
C LYS A 252 28.44 -5.29 2.82
N MET A 253 28.07 -4.94 1.59
CA MET A 253 26.74 -5.20 1.05
C MET A 253 26.46 -6.70 0.94
N HIS A 254 27.44 -7.49 0.52
CA HIS A 254 27.30 -8.94 0.48
C HIS A 254 27.07 -9.54 1.88
N LYS A 255 27.85 -9.13 2.89
CA LYS A 255 27.63 -9.53 4.30
C LYS A 255 26.24 -9.11 4.81
N CYS A 256 25.84 -7.86 4.55
CA CYS A 256 24.51 -7.35 4.91
C CYS A 256 23.37 -8.15 4.27
N PHE A 257 23.52 -8.58 3.01
CA PHE A 257 22.54 -9.43 2.33
C PHE A 257 22.63 -10.91 2.76
N ALA A 258 23.81 -11.38 3.18
CA ALA A 258 24.03 -12.73 3.66
C ALA A 258 23.47 -13.00 5.06
N LYS A 259 23.07 -11.97 5.83
CA LYS A 259 22.51 -12.10 7.20
C LYS A 259 23.43 -12.75 8.23
N GLU A 260 24.74 -12.80 8.01
CA GLU A 260 25.68 -13.12 9.09
C GLU A 260 25.90 -11.86 9.94
N GLY A 261 25.39 -11.86 11.16
CA GLY A 261 25.74 -10.89 12.21
C GLY A 261 25.25 -9.46 11.98
N ARG A 262 24.40 -8.95 12.87
CA ARG A 262 23.90 -7.57 12.82
C ARG A 262 24.89 -6.54 13.38
N ASP A 263 26.18 -6.87 13.38
CA ASP A 263 27.26 -6.11 14.03
C ASP A 263 28.35 -5.73 13.02
N CYS A 264 27.98 -5.17 11.86
CA CYS A 264 28.94 -4.59 10.90
C CYS A 264 29.45 -3.20 11.33
N SER A 265 29.29 -2.80 12.60
CA SER A 265 29.74 -1.51 13.14
C SER A 265 31.21 -1.48 13.55
N GLY A 266 32.00 -2.51 13.18
CA GLY A 266 33.43 -2.58 13.47
C GLY A 266 34.23 -1.42 12.85
N ASP A 267 35.25 -1.02 13.60
CA ASP A 267 36.20 0.12 13.54
C ASP A 267 36.81 0.50 12.16
N GLY A 268 36.52 -0.23 11.08
CA GLY A 268 36.94 0.09 9.72
C GLY A 268 36.15 1.21 9.02
N MET A 269 35.52 2.12 9.78
CA MET A 269 34.65 3.18 9.24
C MET A 269 35.40 4.46 8.85
N LYS A 270 36.55 4.75 9.48
CA LYS A 270 37.23 6.05 9.32
C LYS A 270 37.66 6.28 7.87
N GLY A 271 38.40 5.35 7.27
CA GLY A 271 38.84 5.44 5.87
C GLY A 271 37.77 5.09 4.81
N PHE A 272 36.52 4.83 5.20
CA PHE A 272 35.41 4.67 4.25
C PHE A 272 34.69 6.00 3.99
N LYS A 273 34.70 6.93 4.95
CA LYS A 273 34.06 8.24 4.79
C LYS A 273 34.73 9.07 3.70
N ASP A 274 36.06 9.09 3.67
CA ASP A 274 36.84 9.88 2.71
C ASP A 274 36.63 9.37 1.27
N ILE A 275 36.61 8.06 1.07
CA ILE A 275 36.33 7.48 -0.25
C ILE A 275 34.86 7.69 -0.64
N LYS A 276 33.93 7.66 0.32
CA LYS A 276 32.52 7.93 0.06
C LYS A 276 32.31 9.38 -0.40
N THR A 277 33.08 10.35 0.07
CA THR A 277 32.96 11.74 -0.40
C THR A 277 33.52 11.95 -1.80
N THR A 278 34.46 11.10 -2.25
CA THR A 278 35.06 11.21 -3.61
C THR A 278 34.20 10.64 -4.73
N VAL A 279 33.18 9.82 -4.43
CA VAL A 279 32.31 9.21 -5.45
C VAL A 279 30.96 9.95 -5.47
N PRO A 280 30.47 10.42 -6.63
CA PRO A 280 29.17 11.07 -6.73
C PRO A 280 28.02 10.24 -6.16
N ALA A 281 27.11 10.90 -5.45
CA ALA A 281 25.99 10.27 -4.76
C ALA A 281 25.07 9.50 -5.73
N GLU A 282 24.92 9.99 -6.95
CA GLU A 282 24.13 9.40 -8.03
C GLU A 282 24.64 8.01 -8.39
N PHE A 283 25.96 7.87 -8.54
CA PHE A 283 26.61 6.59 -8.80
C PHE A 283 26.46 5.64 -7.61
N GLN A 284 26.66 6.13 -6.39
CA GLN A 284 26.49 5.33 -5.17
C GLN A 284 25.06 4.78 -5.05
N ASN A 285 24.06 5.63 -5.23
CA ASN A 285 22.64 5.29 -5.15
C ASN A 285 22.26 4.29 -6.26
N TRP A 286 22.79 4.49 -7.46
CA TRP A 286 22.60 3.56 -8.57
C TRP A 286 23.20 2.18 -8.31
N CYS A 287 24.43 2.10 -7.80
CA CYS A 287 25.08 0.84 -7.44
C CYS A 287 24.32 0.12 -6.31
N GLN A 288 23.91 0.84 -5.26
CA GLN A 288 23.10 0.28 -4.17
C GLN A 288 21.76 -0.26 -4.68
N TRP A 289 21.09 0.48 -5.55
CA TRP A 289 19.85 0.04 -6.20
C TRP A 289 20.07 -1.22 -7.04
N TYR A 290 21.12 -1.24 -7.87
CA TYR A 290 21.46 -2.39 -8.72
C TYR A 290 21.72 -3.64 -7.88
N LEU A 291 22.54 -3.51 -6.83
CA LEU A 291 22.83 -4.60 -5.89
C LEU A 291 21.57 -5.10 -5.20
N LYS A 292 20.73 -4.20 -4.65
CA LYS A 292 19.47 -4.55 -3.98
C LYS A 292 18.48 -5.23 -4.92
N ARG A 293 18.40 -4.80 -6.18
CA ARG A 293 17.49 -5.34 -7.18
C ARG A 293 17.90 -6.75 -7.63
N HIS A 294 19.18 -6.95 -7.95
CA HIS A 294 19.64 -8.20 -8.54
C HIS A 294 20.08 -9.23 -7.49
N PHE A 295 20.54 -8.77 -6.33
CA PHE A 295 21.13 -9.63 -5.30
C PHE A 295 20.47 -9.48 -3.93
N GLY A 296 19.40 -8.68 -3.83
CA GLY A 296 18.59 -8.61 -2.62
C GLY A 296 17.92 -9.95 -2.31
N SER A 297 17.32 -10.04 -1.11
CA SER A 297 16.86 -11.27 -0.44
C SER A 297 16.08 -12.32 -1.27
N LYS A 298 15.52 -11.97 -2.43
CA LYS A 298 14.83 -12.89 -3.33
C LYS A 298 15.77 -13.80 -4.15
N HIS A 299 17.05 -13.43 -4.31
CA HIS A 299 18.02 -14.15 -5.16
C HIS A 299 19.26 -14.66 -4.39
N ARG A 300 19.10 -14.97 -3.09
CA ARG A 300 20.19 -15.38 -2.19
C ARG A 300 20.77 -16.74 -2.63
N PRO A 301 22.05 -16.82 -3.07
CA PRO A 301 22.76 -18.09 -3.12
C PRO A 301 23.04 -18.53 -1.68
N GLU A 302 22.80 -19.80 -1.38
CA GLU A 302 23.22 -20.37 -0.11
C GLU A 302 24.75 -20.42 -0.09
N LEU A 303 25.37 -19.70 0.84
CA LEU A 303 26.79 -19.89 1.15
C LEU A 303 26.93 -21.29 1.75
N LYS A 304 27.97 -22.02 1.33
CA LYS A 304 28.48 -23.10 2.18
C LYS A 304 29.04 -22.40 3.42
N ALA A 305 28.25 -22.38 4.48
CA ALA A 305 28.80 -22.11 5.80
C ALA A 305 29.79 -23.25 6.05
N GLU A 306 31.08 -22.91 6.17
CA GLU A 306 31.92 -23.72 7.03
C GLU A 306 31.24 -23.80 8.39
N GLU A 307 31.34 -24.98 8.98
CA GLU A 307 30.52 -25.49 10.06
C GLU A 307 30.69 -24.71 11.37
N LYS A 308 30.24 -23.44 11.43
CA LYS A 308 30.17 -22.66 12.66
C LYS A 308 28.87 -21.84 12.69
N ASP A 309 28.06 -22.18 13.69
CA ASP A 309 26.89 -21.49 14.24
C ASP A 309 25.69 -21.22 13.33
N LYS A 310 24.75 -22.18 13.35
CA LYS A 310 23.35 -22.11 12.89
C LYS A 310 22.48 -21.14 13.73
N ARG A 311 22.96 -19.94 14.07
CA ARG A 311 22.17 -18.91 14.77
C ARG A 311 21.55 -17.97 13.74
N CYS A 312 20.28 -18.19 13.39
CA CYS A 312 19.26 -17.18 13.00
C CYS A 312 18.25 -17.75 11.97
N ALA A 313 17.32 -18.59 12.42
CA ALA A 313 16.13 -18.98 11.65
C ALA A 313 14.87 -18.34 12.28
N GLY A 314 14.57 -17.10 11.90
CA GLY A 314 13.63 -16.15 12.52
C GLY A 314 12.13 -16.49 12.59
N ASN A 315 11.74 -17.76 12.77
CA ASN A 315 10.40 -18.12 13.24
C ASN A 315 10.41 -19.41 14.08
N LYS A 316 11.36 -20.32 13.83
CA LYS A 316 11.68 -21.42 14.75
C LYS A 316 12.42 -20.91 16.00
N ASP A 317 13.10 -19.78 15.88
CA ASP A 317 13.94 -19.20 16.93
C ASP A 317 13.15 -18.73 18.15
N TRP A 318 12.01 -18.03 17.99
CA TRP A 318 11.26 -17.54 19.16
C TRP A 318 10.81 -18.68 20.09
N LYS A 319 10.43 -19.85 19.58
CA LYS A 319 10.08 -20.99 20.46
C LYS A 319 11.30 -21.58 21.18
N SER A 320 12.48 -21.51 20.57
CA SER A 320 13.74 -21.96 21.17
C SER A 320 14.24 -20.95 22.19
N ILE A 321 14.34 -19.69 21.79
CA ILE A 321 14.63 -18.53 22.63
C ILE A 321 13.66 -18.46 23.80
N LYS A 322 12.35 -18.65 23.58
CA LYS A 322 11.34 -18.70 24.65
C LYS A 322 11.71 -19.80 25.63
N ARG A 323 11.96 -21.04 25.18
CA ARG A 323 12.33 -22.17 26.06
C ARG A 323 13.63 -21.94 26.83
N GLU A 324 14.67 -21.42 26.19
CA GLU A 324 15.96 -21.10 26.81
C GLU A 324 15.78 -20.00 27.87
N MET A 325 15.08 -18.93 27.52
CA MET A 325 14.85 -17.79 28.42
C MET A 325 13.82 -18.06 29.51
N LYS A 326 12.93 -19.04 29.33
CA LYS A 326 12.05 -19.49 30.43
C LYS A 326 12.86 -19.99 31.62
N LYS A 327 14.06 -20.53 31.36
CA LYS A 327 14.97 -21.03 32.40
C LYS A 327 15.79 -19.92 33.06
N SER A 328 16.19 -18.90 32.30
CA SER A 328 17.11 -17.86 32.79
C SER A 328 16.45 -16.60 33.32
N VAL A 329 15.19 -16.33 32.97
CA VAL A 329 14.46 -15.15 33.45
C VAL A 329 13.35 -15.61 34.41
N PRO A 330 13.40 -15.18 35.69
CA PRO A 330 12.34 -15.43 36.67
C PRO A 330 10.95 -15.14 36.11
N ARG A 331 9.98 -15.95 36.49
CA ARG A 331 8.63 -15.91 35.92
C ARG A 331 7.95 -14.59 36.25
N GLU A 332 8.20 -14.08 37.45
CA GLU A 332 7.68 -12.85 38.04
C GLU A 332 8.04 -11.65 37.17
N TYR A 333 9.33 -11.53 36.80
CA TYR A 333 9.80 -10.48 35.89
C TYR A 333 9.20 -10.59 34.49
N ARG A 334 8.98 -11.82 34.00
CA ARG A 334 8.33 -12.03 32.70
C ARG A 334 6.87 -11.60 32.73
N VAL A 335 6.12 -11.96 33.76
CA VAL A 335 4.71 -11.58 33.94
C VAL A 335 4.59 -10.07 34.06
N TRP A 336 5.35 -9.46 34.97
CA TRP A 336 5.35 -8.02 35.13
C TRP A 336 5.72 -7.29 33.84
N SER A 337 6.72 -7.74 33.09
CA SER A 337 7.09 -7.09 31.83
C SER A 337 5.95 -7.09 30.82
N ARG A 338 5.17 -8.18 30.75
CA ARG A 338 4.02 -8.28 29.83
C ARG A 338 2.95 -7.26 30.20
N ILE A 339 2.68 -7.13 31.49
CA ILE A 339 1.72 -6.17 32.05
C ILE A 339 2.23 -4.75 31.81
N PHE A 340 3.48 -4.47 32.19
CA PHE A 340 4.13 -3.18 31.97
C PHE A 340 4.08 -2.75 30.50
N ILE A 341 4.40 -3.64 29.57
CA ILE A 341 4.33 -3.34 28.14
C ILE A 341 2.89 -3.09 27.69
N LYS A 342 1.91 -3.83 28.24
CA LYS A 342 0.49 -3.62 27.93
C LYS A 342 0.01 -2.25 28.43
N GLN A 343 0.29 -1.91 29.69
CA GLN A 343 -0.04 -0.61 30.27
C GLN A 343 0.64 0.53 29.49
N TRP A 344 1.94 0.39 29.21
CA TRP A 344 2.68 1.39 28.44
C TRP A 344 2.09 1.57 27.02
N GLU A 345 1.62 0.50 26.37
CA GLU A 345 0.93 0.61 25.08
C GLU A 345 -0.41 1.35 25.23
N GLU A 346 -1.19 1.09 26.27
CA GLU A 346 -2.45 1.79 26.58
C GLU A 346 -2.21 3.29 26.80
N ASP A 347 -1.26 3.65 27.68
CA ASP A 347 -0.95 5.04 28.02
C ASP A 347 -0.45 5.86 26.82
N HIS A 348 0.27 5.23 25.88
CA HIS A 348 1.01 5.96 24.84
C HIS A 348 0.53 5.75 23.41
N LEU A 349 -0.10 4.61 23.09
CA LEU A 349 -0.59 4.34 21.73
C LEU A 349 -2.10 4.60 21.61
N TYR A 350 -2.86 4.44 22.68
CA TYR A 350 -4.32 4.60 22.66
C TYR A 350 -4.79 6.00 23.09
N SER A 351 -3.94 6.80 23.73
CA SER A 351 -4.29 8.16 24.17
C SER A 351 -4.44 9.20 23.04
N LYS A 352 -4.47 8.80 21.76
CA LYS A 352 -4.55 9.71 20.60
C LYS A 352 -5.94 9.83 19.95
N GLY A 353 -6.97 9.27 20.56
CA GLY A 353 -8.35 9.45 20.14
C GLY A 353 -9.32 9.09 21.25
N ASN A 354 -9.87 10.12 21.90
CA ASN A 354 -11.05 10.15 22.76
C ASN A 354 -11.89 8.87 22.73
N ILE A 355 -11.71 7.99 23.71
CA ILE A 355 -12.85 7.24 24.27
C ILE A 355 -12.58 7.02 25.76
N SER A 356 -13.13 7.89 26.60
CA SER A 356 -13.46 7.51 27.97
C SER A 356 -14.73 6.65 27.94
N THR A 357 -14.65 5.46 27.33
CA THR A 357 -15.66 4.43 27.58
C THR A 357 -15.18 3.67 28.80
N SER A 358 -15.77 4.01 29.93
CA SER A 358 -15.87 3.15 31.10
C SER A 358 -16.75 1.93 30.79
N SER A 359 -16.43 1.17 29.73
CA SER A 359 -17.00 -0.14 29.48
C SER A 359 -15.93 -1.18 29.78
N SER A 360 -16.14 -1.89 30.88
CA SER A 360 -15.42 -3.10 31.24
C SER A 360 -15.70 -4.18 30.19
N SER A 361 -15.01 -4.09 29.06
CA SER A 361 -14.98 -5.12 28.03
C SER A 361 -14.05 -6.23 28.50
N SER A 362 -14.61 -7.18 29.24
CA SER A 362 -13.98 -8.45 29.65
C SER A 362 -13.86 -9.44 28.49
N GLY A 363 -13.67 -8.94 27.26
CA GLY A 363 -13.30 -9.75 26.11
C GLY A 363 -11.84 -10.17 26.20
N THR A 364 -11.52 -11.10 27.11
CA THR A 364 -10.21 -11.74 27.12
C THR A 364 -10.02 -12.47 25.78
N GLU A 365 -9.34 -11.84 24.81
CA GLU A 365 -8.52 -12.60 23.87
C GLU A 365 -7.49 -13.33 24.74
N THR A 366 -7.88 -14.52 25.19
CA THR A 366 -7.04 -15.43 25.95
C THR A 366 -5.91 -15.81 25.01
N ASP A 367 -4.82 -15.06 25.07
CA ASP A 367 -3.55 -15.51 24.54
C ASP A 367 -3.32 -16.86 25.20
N SER A 368 -3.35 -17.92 24.41
CA SER A 368 -3.36 -19.32 24.85
C SER A 368 -1.99 -19.75 25.38
N ASP A 369 -1.31 -18.85 26.10
CA ASP A 369 -0.11 -19.13 26.85
C ASP A 369 -0.56 -19.64 28.22
N PRO A 370 -0.35 -20.92 28.57
CA PRO A 370 -0.81 -21.51 29.83
C PRO A 370 -0.22 -20.85 31.09
N GLU A 371 0.66 -19.84 30.94
CA GLU A 371 1.23 -19.07 32.04
C GLU A 371 0.30 -17.98 32.61
N THR A 372 -0.76 -17.56 31.88
CA THR A 372 -1.73 -16.53 32.34
C THR A 372 -2.82 -17.06 33.27
N GLY A 373 -2.89 -18.37 33.50
CA GLY A 373 -3.86 -18.98 34.43
C GLY A 373 -3.51 -18.81 35.91
N VAL A 374 -2.44 -18.09 36.25
CA VAL A 374 -2.24 -17.65 37.64
C VAL A 374 -3.18 -16.48 37.85
N ARG A 375 -4.15 -16.72 38.75
CA ARG A 375 -5.01 -15.70 39.36
C ARG A 375 -4.18 -14.44 39.54
N GLU A 376 -4.79 -13.32 39.18
CA GLU A 376 -4.29 -11.95 39.24
C GLU A 376 -3.87 -11.59 40.67
N ALA A 377 -2.83 -12.28 41.16
CA ALA A 377 -2.13 -12.00 42.39
C ALA A 377 -1.60 -10.60 42.19
N THR A 378 -2.11 -9.73 43.05
CA THR A 378 -1.96 -8.28 42.99
C THR A 378 -0.52 -7.91 42.64
N LEU A 379 -0.37 -7.20 41.52
CA LEU A 379 0.90 -6.62 41.03
C LEU A 379 1.76 -5.97 42.11
N ALA A 380 1.12 -5.54 43.21
CA ALA A 380 1.73 -4.97 44.40
C ALA A 380 2.76 -5.90 45.09
N GLU A 381 2.66 -7.22 44.94
CA GLU A 381 3.58 -8.15 45.63
C GLU A 381 4.87 -8.45 44.86
N ILE A 382 4.92 -8.14 43.55
CA ILE A 382 6.12 -8.42 42.77
C ILE A 382 7.14 -7.29 42.99
N ILE A 383 8.10 -7.52 43.89
CA ILE A 383 9.21 -6.61 44.12
C ILE A 383 10.13 -6.63 42.89
N ILE A 384 10.14 -5.53 42.13
CA ILE A 384 10.98 -5.37 40.94
C ILE A 384 12.01 -4.28 41.17
N PRO A 385 13.31 -4.56 40.91
CA PRO A 385 14.34 -3.54 41.02
C PRO A 385 14.00 -2.31 40.18
N ALA A 386 14.22 -1.11 40.72
CA ALA A 386 13.84 0.16 40.10
C ALA A 386 14.42 0.39 38.68
N ASP A 387 15.52 -0.29 38.36
CA ASP A 387 16.18 -0.18 37.06
C ASP A 387 15.46 -0.91 35.93
N TYR A 388 14.66 -1.92 36.23
CA TYR A 388 13.90 -2.68 35.22
C TYR A 388 12.85 -1.82 34.50
N PRO A 389 11.96 -1.07 35.20
CA PRO A 389 11.02 -0.15 34.54
C PRO A 389 11.72 0.98 33.81
N ARG A 390 12.78 1.56 34.40
CA ARG A 390 13.56 2.62 33.74
C ARG A 390 14.16 2.13 32.41
N TRP A 391 14.80 0.96 32.42
CA TRP A 391 15.35 0.34 31.22
C TRP A 391 14.27 0.00 30.19
N LEU A 392 13.14 -0.57 30.63
CA LEU A 392 12.06 -1.02 29.74
C LEU A 392 11.33 0.16 29.08
N ARG A 393 11.03 1.24 29.82
CA ARG A 393 10.50 2.50 29.25
C ARG A 393 11.43 3.07 28.20
N LYS A 394 12.72 3.20 28.53
CA LYS A 394 13.73 3.69 27.59
C LYS A 394 13.82 2.84 26.33
N PHE A 395 13.69 1.52 26.48
CA PHE A 395 13.71 0.57 25.37
C PHE A 395 12.48 0.68 24.49
N LEU A 396 11.30 0.81 25.07
CA LEU A 396 10.06 1.04 24.33
C LEU A 396 10.13 2.37 23.59
N ASN A 397 10.49 3.47 24.27
CA ASN A 397 10.66 4.79 23.65
C ASN A 397 11.62 4.73 22.45
N TRP A 398 12.86 4.26 22.64
CA TRP A 398 13.82 4.11 21.54
C TRP A 398 13.28 3.24 20.41
N LYS A 399 12.65 2.11 20.75
CA LYS A 399 12.15 1.16 19.77
C LYS A 399 11.06 1.76 18.91
N PHE A 400 10.09 2.44 19.50
CA PHE A 400 8.98 3.02 18.77
C PHE A 400 9.36 4.35 18.08
N SER A 401 10.25 5.16 18.65
CA SER A 401 10.83 6.31 17.94
C SER A 401 11.61 5.89 16.71
N SER A 402 12.35 4.77 16.76
CA SER A 402 13.00 4.19 15.58
C SER A 402 12.02 3.70 14.50
N MET A 403 10.76 3.51 14.87
CA MET A 403 9.66 3.18 13.96
C MET A 403 8.90 4.43 13.46
N GLY A 404 9.32 5.63 13.84
CA GLY A 404 8.67 6.89 13.46
C GLY A 404 7.45 7.25 14.29
N VAL A 405 7.23 6.58 15.44
CA VAL A 405 6.15 6.95 16.36
C VAL A 405 6.68 8.06 17.27
N THR A 406 6.10 9.25 17.16
CA THR A 406 6.38 10.38 18.04
C THR A 406 5.48 10.29 19.27
N PHE A 407 6.10 10.28 20.45
CA PHE A 407 5.40 10.29 21.73
C PHE A 407 5.50 11.68 22.34
N ARG A 408 4.37 12.25 22.74
CA ARG A 408 4.36 13.31 23.76
C ARG A 408 4.51 12.60 25.10
N VAL A 409 5.73 12.41 25.58
CA VAL A 409 5.97 11.90 26.92
C VAL A 409 6.13 13.12 27.83
N PRO A 410 5.25 13.35 28.82
CA PRO A 410 5.39 14.45 29.79
C PRO A 410 6.66 14.33 30.66
N ASP A 411 7.31 13.18 30.62
CA ASP A 411 8.32 12.74 31.59
C ASP A 411 9.70 12.48 30.94
N GLN A 412 10.10 13.30 29.95
CA GLN A 412 11.43 13.19 29.34
C GLN A 412 12.56 13.35 30.38
N ASN A 413 12.32 14.14 31.42
CA ASN A 413 13.29 14.40 32.51
C ASN A 413 13.63 13.14 33.34
N VAL A 414 12.83 12.07 33.26
CA VAL A 414 13.04 10.83 34.04
C VAL A 414 13.96 9.83 33.31
N VAL A 415 14.32 10.07 32.04
CA VAL A 415 15.04 9.09 31.21
C VAL A 415 16.38 9.62 30.68
N ASP A 416 16.93 10.66 31.30
CA ASP A 416 18.29 11.11 31.00
C ASP A 416 19.31 10.17 31.65
N GLY A 417 20.11 9.54 30.80
CA GLY A 417 21.12 8.56 31.21
C GLY A 417 21.71 7.85 30.00
N SER A 418 22.85 7.20 30.13
CA SER A 418 23.38 6.33 29.06
C SER A 418 22.66 4.98 29.05
N TRP A 419 22.66 4.25 27.94
CA TRP A 419 22.28 2.82 27.94
C TRP A 419 23.19 1.96 28.83
N GLU A 420 24.38 2.49 29.12
CA GLU A 420 25.42 1.81 29.88
C GLU A 420 25.12 1.71 31.37
N GLN A 421 24.38 2.68 31.92
CA GLN A 421 23.94 2.65 33.32
C GLN A 421 23.09 1.42 33.66
N PHE A 422 22.43 0.82 32.67
CA PHE A 422 21.61 -0.38 32.85
C PHE A 422 22.36 -1.68 32.50
N LYS A 423 23.63 -1.61 32.09
CA LYS A 423 24.39 -2.83 31.73
C LYS A 423 24.62 -3.71 32.94
N ASP A 424 24.84 -3.10 34.09
CA ASP A 424 25.21 -3.79 35.33
C ASP A 424 23.98 -4.08 36.20
N SER A 425 22.97 -3.21 36.18
CA SER A 425 21.74 -3.38 36.99
C SER A 425 20.69 -4.30 36.37
N VAL A 426 20.60 -4.38 35.03
CA VAL A 426 19.62 -5.22 34.34
C VAL A 426 20.30 -6.42 33.67
N PRO A 427 20.06 -7.67 34.13
CA PRO A 427 20.67 -8.88 33.58
C PRO A 427 20.51 -8.98 32.06
N LYS A 428 21.58 -9.46 31.39
CA LYS A 428 21.65 -9.57 29.93
C LYS A 428 20.55 -10.49 29.38
N GLU A 429 20.21 -11.53 30.13
CA GLU A 429 19.21 -12.55 29.86
C GLU A 429 17.82 -11.91 29.78
N TYR A 430 17.49 -11.09 30.78
CA TYR A 430 16.24 -10.33 30.83
C TYR A 430 16.16 -9.35 29.66
N ARG A 431 17.23 -8.58 29.39
CA ARG A 431 17.27 -7.64 28.26
C ARG A 431 17.05 -8.33 26.92
N LYS A 432 17.70 -9.48 26.72
CA LYS A 432 17.55 -10.31 25.50
C LYS A 432 16.12 -10.86 25.38
N TRP A 433 15.51 -11.26 26.50
CA TRP A 433 14.13 -11.73 26.55
C TRP A 433 13.11 -10.63 26.23
N ALA A 434 13.18 -9.48 26.91
CA ALA A 434 12.26 -8.36 26.71
C ALA A 434 12.32 -7.85 25.25
N ARG A 435 13.53 -7.70 24.70
CA ARG A 435 13.74 -7.38 23.27
C ARG A 435 13.07 -8.38 22.35
N SER A 436 13.20 -9.66 22.64
CA SER A 436 12.64 -10.73 21.81
C SER A 436 11.11 -10.77 21.90
N TYR A 437 10.57 -10.58 23.11
CA TYR A 437 9.14 -10.50 23.37
C TYR A 437 8.48 -9.31 22.66
N ILE A 438 9.03 -8.09 22.81
CA ILE A 438 8.52 -6.88 22.15
C ILE A 438 8.56 -7.03 20.63
N ASN A 439 9.66 -7.51 20.06
CA ASN A 439 9.74 -7.76 18.61
C ASN A 439 8.72 -8.81 18.15
N HIS A 440 8.49 -9.86 18.95
CA HIS A 440 7.48 -10.87 18.63
C HIS A 440 6.07 -10.27 18.64
N ARG A 441 5.72 -9.50 19.68
CA ARG A 441 4.44 -8.79 19.82
C ARG A 441 4.19 -7.84 18.66
N LEU A 442 5.16 -6.97 18.34
CA LEU A 442 5.08 -6.05 17.19
C LEU A 442 4.95 -6.77 15.83
N ASN A 443 5.58 -7.93 15.66
CA ASN A 443 5.41 -8.72 14.45
C ASN A 443 4.04 -9.40 14.38
N ARG A 444 3.45 -9.75 15.53
CA ARG A 444 2.09 -10.29 15.62
C ARG A 444 1.06 -9.21 15.29
N THR A 445 1.17 -8.02 15.87
CA THR A 445 0.28 -6.89 15.56
C THR A 445 0.34 -6.52 14.08
N LYS A 446 1.54 -6.41 13.48
CA LYS A 446 1.69 -6.18 12.02
C LYS A 446 0.99 -7.26 11.17
N LYS A 447 1.03 -8.52 11.58
CA LYS A 447 0.33 -9.61 10.87
C LYS A 447 -1.18 -9.49 11.03
N THR A 448 -1.68 -9.14 12.22
CA THR A 448 -3.10 -8.94 12.47
C THR A 448 -3.62 -7.73 11.70
N CYS A 449 -2.94 -6.57 11.72
CA CYS A 449 -3.30 -5.41 10.92
C CYS A 449 -3.34 -5.74 9.42
N LYS A 450 -2.36 -6.48 8.90
CA LYS A 450 -2.37 -6.91 7.50
C LYS A 450 -3.53 -7.87 7.17
N LYS A 451 -3.89 -8.76 8.10
CA LYS A 451 -5.03 -9.67 7.96
C LYS A 451 -6.35 -8.88 7.98
N ASN A 452 -6.48 -7.91 8.89
CA ASN A 452 -7.67 -7.07 9.03
C ASN A 452 -7.84 -6.13 7.83
N GLN A 453 -6.77 -5.55 7.30
CA GLN A 453 -6.81 -4.78 6.05
C GLN A 453 -7.28 -5.64 4.86
N GLY A 454 -6.80 -6.89 4.76
CA GLY A 454 -7.29 -7.82 3.72
C GLY A 454 -8.76 -8.21 3.91
N ALA A 455 -9.21 -8.35 5.16
CA ALA A 455 -10.61 -8.60 5.50
C ALA A 455 -11.51 -7.39 5.22
N ALA A 456 -11.05 -6.17 5.52
CA ALA A 456 -11.75 -4.93 5.21
C ALA A 456 -11.91 -4.74 3.69
N GLN A 457 -10.86 -5.01 2.90
CA GLN A 457 -10.95 -5.02 1.43
C GLN A 457 -11.94 -6.07 0.93
N SER A 458 -11.94 -7.26 1.53
CA SER A 458 -12.90 -8.32 1.16
C SER A 458 -14.34 -7.95 1.53
N ARG A 459 -14.57 -7.28 2.67
CA ARG A 459 -15.87 -6.74 3.08
C ARG A 459 -16.34 -5.63 2.14
N ALA A 460 -15.46 -4.72 1.73
CA ALA A 460 -15.77 -3.68 0.75
C ALA A 460 -16.16 -4.26 -0.61
N CYS A 461 -15.44 -5.28 -1.10
CA CYS A 461 -15.81 -6.00 -2.33
C CYS A 461 -17.17 -6.70 -2.21
N TYR A 462 -17.46 -7.30 -1.05
CA TYR A 462 -18.74 -7.95 -0.78
C TYR A 462 -19.90 -6.94 -0.72
N ASN A 463 -19.73 -5.81 -0.02
CA ASN A 463 -20.76 -4.77 0.06
C ASN A 463 -21.05 -4.17 -1.33
N LYS A 464 -20.02 -3.98 -2.17
CA LYS A 464 -20.20 -3.55 -3.55
C LYS A 464 -21.01 -4.56 -4.38
N TRP A 465 -20.76 -5.86 -4.18
CA TRP A 465 -21.53 -6.93 -4.81
C TRP A 465 -22.99 -6.94 -4.30
N LEU A 466 -23.20 -6.80 -2.99
CA LEU A 466 -24.53 -6.78 -2.37
C LEU A 466 -25.39 -5.61 -2.88
N LEU A 467 -24.80 -4.42 -3.01
CA LEU A 467 -25.47 -3.25 -3.57
C LEU A 467 -25.84 -3.44 -5.05
N ALA A 468 -24.96 -4.07 -5.84
CA ALA A 468 -25.26 -4.39 -7.23
C ALA A 468 -26.39 -5.43 -7.35
N PHE A 469 -26.42 -6.41 -6.44
CA PHE A 469 -27.49 -7.40 -6.36
C PHE A 469 -28.83 -6.76 -5.95
N GLN A 470 -28.84 -5.92 -4.91
CA GLN A 470 -30.03 -5.20 -4.47
C GLN A 470 -30.57 -4.26 -5.55
N LYS A 471 -29.69 -3.53 -6.23
CA LYS A 471 -30.06 -2.67 -7.36
C LYS A 471 -30.77 -3.46 -8.46
N ARG A 472 -30.23 -4.61 -8.83
CA ARG A 472 -30.82 -5.49 -9.84
C ARG A 472 -32.14 -6.10 -9.40
N TRP A 473 -32.26 -6.49 -8.13
CA TRP A 473 -33.51 -6.97 -7.56
C TRP A 473 -34.60 -5.89 -7.61
N VAL A 474 -34.26 -4.64 -7.32
CA VAL A 474 -35.19 -3.51 -7.46
C VAL A 474 -35.55 -3.25 -8.93
N GLU A 475 -34.60 -3.40 -9.86
CA GLU A 475 -34.87 -3.29 -11.30
C GLU A 475 -35.79 -4.41 -11.82
N GLU A 476 -35.65 -5.63 -11.30
CA GLU A 476 -36.47 -6.80 -11.68
C GLU A 476 -37.87 -6.80 -11.02
N VAL A 477 -37.99 -6.36 -9.76
CA VAL A 477 -39.27 -6.28 -9.04
C VAL A 477 -40.03 -4.97 -9.36
N GLY A 478 -39.31 -3.89 -9.67
CA GLY A 478 -39.88 -2.60 -10.06
C GLY A 478 -40.17 -2.45 -11.56
N GLY A 479 -39.83 -3.45 -12.37
CA GLY A 479 -40.06 -3.48 -13.80
C GLY A 479 -41.54 -3.66 -14.14
N ASN A 480 -42.32 -2.58 -14.11
CA ASN A 480 -43.69 -2.51 -14.60
C ASN A 480 -43.72 -2.77 -16.12
N PRO A 481 -44.22 -3.92 -16.62
CA PRO A 481 -44.28 -4.21 -18.05
C PRO A 481 -45.62 -3.70 -18.59
N GLY A 482 -45.77 -2.38 -18.68
CA GLY A 482 -47.06 -1.82 -19.07
C GLY A 482 -47.09 -0.31 -19.17
N ARG A 483 -46.33 0.28 -20.10
CA ARG A 483 -46.58 1.66 -20.53
C ARG A 483 -46.50 1.78 -22.05
N ALA A 484 -47.63 1.51 -22.70
CA ALA A 484 -47.91 1.97 -24.04
C ALA A 484 -48.06 3.52 -24.04
N PRO A 485 -47.80 4.20 -25.17
CA PRO A 485 -47.75 5.66 -25.20
C PRO A 485 -49.18 6.22 -25.22
N MET A 486 -49.57 6.93 -24.16
CA MET A 486 -50.76 7.79 -24.20
C MET A 486 -50.46 9.20 -23.71
N LYS A 487 -50.70 10.11 -24.66
CA LYS A 487 -51.15 11.50 -24.64
C LYS A 487 -50.94 12.33 -23.36
N GLU A 488 -50.29 13.47 -23.58
CA GLU A 488 -50.35 14.70 -22.79
C GLU A 488 -51.74 14.91 -22.16
N VAL A 489 -51.77 14.87 -20.84
CA VAL A 489 -52.77 15.57 -20.04
C VAL A 489 -52.00 16.41 -19.03
N THR A 490 -52.16 17.72 -19.18
CA THR A 490 -51.63 18.79 -18.35
C THR A 490 -52.31 18.76 -17.00
N VAL A 491 -51.60 18.40 -15.92
CA VAL A 491 -52.05 18.66 -14.53
C VAL A 491 -50.86 19.03 -13.64
N ASP A 492 -50.96 20.26 -13.12
CA ASP A 492 -50.49 20.89 -11.87
C ASP A 492 -49.23 20.38 -11.11
N PRO A 493 -48.18 21.22 -10.94
CA PRO A 493 -46.90 20.81 -10.35
C PRO A 493 -46.81 20.85 -8.80
N GLU A 494 -47.88 21.07 -8.04
CA GLU A 494 -47.76 21.28 -6.58
C GLU A 494 -47.89 20.01 -5.71
N ALA A 495 -48.37 18.87 -6.24
CA ALA A 495 -48.59 17.65 -5.45
C ALA A 495 -47.42 16.64 -5.45
N ALA A 496 -46.39 16.82 -6.29
CA ALA A 496 -45.29 15.86 -6.45
C ALA A 496 -44.18 15.97 -5.38
N SER A 497 -44.12 17.08 -4.62
CA SER A 497 -43.05 17.32 -3.63
C SER A 497 -43.29 16.69 -2.25
N SER A 498 -44.51 16.28 -1.93
CA SER A 498 -44.82 15.62 -0.63
C SER A 498 -44.54 14.11 -0.62
N ARG A 499 -44.55 13.43 -1.78
CA ARG A 499 -44.36 11.96 -1.83
C ARG A 499 -42.89 11.53 -1.79
N LEU A 500 -41.96 12.37 -2.25
CA LEU A 500 -40.52 12.11 -2.18
C LEU A 500 -39.89 12.43 -0.81
N ARG A 501 -40.57 13.22 0.03
CA ARG A 501 -40.11 13.53 1.40
C ARG A 501 -40.37 12.40 2.40
N ASN A 502 -41.43 11.61 2.18
CA ASN A 502 -41.81 10.53 3.09
C ASN A 502 -41.07 9.21 2.80
N GLN A 503 -40.38 9.08 1.67
CA GLN A 503 -39.58 7.90 1.32
C GLN A 503 -38.12 8.00 1.84
N ALA A 504 -37.64 9.22 2.09
CA ALA A 504 -36.34 9.46 2.72
C ALA A 504 -36.38 9.27 4.25
N PHE A 505 -37.54 9.52 4.88
CA PHE A 505 -37.72 9.37 6.34
C PHE A 505 -37.73 7.90 6.81
N ASP A 506 -37.95 6.95 5.90
CA ASP A 506 -38.02 5.51 6.22
C ASP A 506 -36.64 4.81 6.16
N MET A 507 -35.67 5.42 5.46
CA MET A 507 -34.31 4.88 5.30
C MET A 507 -33.41 5.15 6.50
N ASP A 508 -33.64 6.24 7.24
CA ASP A 508 -32.91 6.54 8.48
C ASP A 508 -33.39 5.66 9.65
N ARG A 509 -34.70 5.32 9.66
CA ARG A 509 -35.27 4.34 10.60
C ARG A 509 -34.75 2.92 10.35
N LEU A 510 -34.49 2.56 9.08
CA LEU A 510 -33.87 1.28 8.71
C LEU A 510 -32.39 1.22 9.14
N ARG A 511 -31.69 2.35 9.17
CA ARG A 511 -30.29 2.46 9.59
C ARG A 511 -30.16 2.36 11.12
N GLU A 512 -31.08 2.95 11.88
CA GLU A 512 -31.18 2.74 13.34
C GLU A 512 -31.48 1.28 13.73
N VAL A 513 -32.29 0.55 12.95
CA VAL A 513 -32.57 -0.88 13.19
C VAL A 513 -31.36 -1.77 12.86
N ILE A 514 -30.49 -1.36 11.93
CA ILE A 514 -29.27 -2.09 11.56
C ILE A 514 -28.16 -1.85 12.61
N ASP A 515 -28.05 -0.63 13.16
CA ASP A 515 -27.02 -0.29 14.15
C ASP A 515 -27.43 -0.61 15.59
N SER A 516 -28.73 -0.73 15.90
CA SER A 516 -29.23 -1.18 17.22
C SER A 516 -29.23 -2.70 17.42
N SER A 517 -28.95 -3.50 16.39
CA SER A 517 -29.04 -4.97 16.46
C SER A 517 -27.72 -5.67 16.87
N ASP A 518 -26.71 -4.91 17.34
CA ASP A 518 -25.42 -5.46 17.82
C ASP A 518 -25.19 -5.27 19.34
N SER A 519 -26.24 -4.93 20.11
CA SER A 519 -26.16 -4.80 21.57
C SER A 519 -27.30 -5.49 22.33
N GLU A 520 -27.45 -6.82 22.19
CA GLU A 520 -28.19 -7.62 23.18
C GLU A 520 -27.57 -9.03 23.31
N GLU A 521 -26.59 -9.16 24.20
CA GLU A 521 -26.34 -10.38 24.98
C GLU A 521 -25.96 -9.94 26.40
N GLU A 522 -26.98 -9.91 27.28
CA GLU A 522 -26.97 -10.33 28.70
C GLU A 522 -28.10 -9.63 29.47
N ASN A 523 -29.34 -10.08 29.22
CA ASN A 523 -30.32 -10.19 30.29
C ASN A 523 -31.28 -11.33 29.94
N GLU A 524 -31.12 -12.49 30.59
CA GLU A 524 -32.02 -13.63 30.47
C GLU A 524 -33.37 -13.29 31.11
N GLY A 525 -34.29 -12.74 30.28
CA GLY A 525 -35.71 -12.60 30.59
C GLY A 525 -36.53 -13.38 29.58
N THR A 526 -37.16 -14.45 30.04
CA THR A 526 -38.09 -15.38 29.38
C THR A 526 -38.94 -14.78 28.24
N LEU A 527 -38.45 -14.85 27.00
CA LEU A 527 -39.26 -14.62 25.80
C LEU A 527 -39.20 -15.85 24.90
N GLN A 528 -40.38 -16.39 24.58
CA GLN A 528 -40.58 -17.57 23.74
C GLN A 528 -39.75 -17.50 22.46
N LYS A 529 -38.74 -18.38 22.35
CA LYS A 529 -38.11 -18.72 21.08
C LYS A 529 -39.20 -19.27 20.17
N GLN A 530 -39.76 -18.43 19.29
CA GLN A 530 -40.59 -18.91 18.20
C GLN A 530 -39.73 -19.88 17.37
N LYS A 531 -40.10 -21.16 17.44
CA LYS A 531 -39.46 -22.19 16.65
C LYS A 531 -39.77 -21.88 15.18
N ILE A 532 -38.73 -21.55 14.43
CA ILE A 532 -38.80 -21.45 12.97
C ILE A 532 -39.53 -22.71 12.46
N PRO A 533 -40.62 -22.57 11.69
CA PRO A 533 -41.40 -23.70 11.22
C PRO A 533 -40.51 -24.74 10.51
N PRO A 534 -40.65 -26.03 10.82
CA PRO A 534 -39.84 -27.08 10.21
C PRO A 534 -40.00 -27.12 8.67
N GLU A 535 -41.19 -26.78 8.18
CA GLU A 535 -41.51 -26.63 6.76
C GLU A 535 -40.63 -25.57 6.07
N PHE A 536 -40.40 -24.43 6.73
CA PHE A 536 -39.50 -23.40 6.22
C PHE A 536 -38.04 -23.91 6.14
N ARG A 537 -37.62 -24.73 7.10
CA ARG A 537 -36.27 -25.34 7.09
C ARG A 537 -36.10 -26.41 6.01
N GLU A 538 -37.16 -27.10 5.61
CA GLU A 538 -37.13 -28.06 4.50
C GLU A 538 -37.19 -27.36 3.16
N TRP A 539 -38.06 -26.36 3.00
CA TRP A 539 -38.09 -25.52 1.80
C TRP A 539 -36.73 -24.85 1.55
N ALA A 540 -36.14 -24.22 2.57
CA ALA A 540 -34.83 -23.57 2.44
C ALA A 540 -33.71 -24.57 2.11
N ARG A 541 -33.80 -25.82 2.59
CA ARG A 541 -32.82 -26.88 2.23
C ARG A 541 -33.00 -27.34 0.78
N ASN A 542 -34.23 -27.59 0.33
CA ASN A 542 -34.50 -27.97 -1.06
C ASN A 542 -34.16 -26.85 -2.06
N ALA A 543 -34.48 -25.60 -1.74
CA ALA A 543 -34.11 -24.44 -2.56
C ALA A 543 -32.58 -24.26 -2.65
N LEU A 544 -31.85 -24.59 -1.58
CA LEU A 544 -30.38 -24.55 -1.57
C LEU A 544 -29.73 -25.74 -2.29
N ASP A 545 -30.35 -26.93 -2.30
CA ASP A 545 -29.84 -28.12 -2.98
C ASP A 545 -30.10 -28.07 -4.50
N GLN A 546 -31.21 -27.48 -4.94
CA GLN A 546 -31.53 -27.31 -6.36
C GLN A 546 -30.71 -26.18 -7.03
N TRP A 547 -30.06 -25.32 -6.26
CA TRP A 547 -29.30 -24.19 -6.79
C TRP A 547 -27.87 -24.59 -7.15
N ASP A 548 -27.62 -24.75 -8.45
CA ASP A 548 -26.31 -25.16 -9.01
C ASP A 548 -25.23 -24.06 -8.92
N GLY A 549 -25.63 -22.83 -8.56
CA GLY A 549 -24.77 -21.68 -8.39
C GLY A 549 -24.25 -21.05 -9.69
N MET A 550 -24.76 -21.45 -10.86
CA MET A 550 -24.31 -20.93 -12.17
C MET A 550 -25.43 -20.72 -13.20
N THR A 551 -26.63 -21.31 -13.03
CA THR A 551 -27.68 -21.26 -14.06
C THR A 551 -29.03 -20.81 -13.50
N LEU A 552 -29.66 -19.83 -14.16
CA LEU A 552 -31.06 -19.45 -13.93
C LEU A 552 -31.97 -20.54 -14.53
N PRO A 553 -33.12 -20.85 -13.91
CA PRO A 553 -34.09 -21.76 -14.54
C PRO A 553 -34.62 -21.15 -15.84
N PRO A 554 -34.90 -21.97 -16.87
CA PRO A 554 -35.44 -21.48 -18.12
C PRO A 554 -36.84 -20.91 -17.89
N SER A 555 -37.04 -19.68 -18.36
CA SER A 555 -38.33 -18.98 -18.36
C SER A 555 -39.28 -19.63 -19.36
N ASP A 556 -39.88 -20.76 -19.01
CA ASP A 556 -40.90 -21.35 -19.87
C ASP A 556 -42.23 -20.62 -19.69
N THR A 557 -42.57 -19.97 -20.79
CA THR A 557 -43.81 -19.25 -21.04
C THR A 557 -44.87 -20.28 -21.37
N GLN A 558 -45.73 -20.63 -20.42
CA GLN A 558 -47.04 -21.21 -20.75
C GLN A 558 -48.16 -20.36 -20.17
N ARG A 559 -48.80 -19.66 -21.10
CA ARG A 559 -50.12 -19.04 -20.96
C ARG A 559 -51.13 -20.10 -20.53
N LEU A 560 -51.91 -19.79 -19.51
CA LEU A 560 -53.31 -20.18 -19.44
C LEU A 560 -54.15 -18.91 -19.26
N PRO A 561 -55.26 -18.75 -20.01
CA PRO A 561 -56.19 -17.66 -19.80
C PRO A 561 -57.34 -18.15 -18.92
N TYR A 562 -57.48 -17.68 -17.67
CA TYR A 562 -58.75 -17.84 -16.96
C TYR A 562 -58.99 -16.72 -15.93
N SER A 563 -60.07 -15.99 -16.19
CA SER A 563 -61.05 -15.31 -15.32
C SER A 563 -60.62 -14.56 -14.05
N GLU A 564 -60.98 -13.27 -14.06
CA GLU A 564 -61.37 -12.47 -12.91
C GLU A 564 -62.20 -13.26 -11.90
N THR A 565 -61.77 -13.30 -10.64
CA THR A 565 -62.53 -12.93 -9.42
C THR A 565 -61.80 -13.47 -8.19
N SER A 566 -61.70 -12.62 -7.16
CA SER A 566 -61.43 -12.94 -5.75
C SER A 566 -59.98 -12.89 -5.25
N GLN A 567 -59.80 -11.97 -4.29
CA GLN A 567 -58.87 -11.98 -3.16
C GLN A 567 -57.42 -12.34 -3.48
N GLN A 568 -56.57 -11.31 -3.59
CA GLN A 568 -55.13 -11.49 -3.39
C GLN A 568 -54.90 -12.07 -1.98
N PRO A 569 -54.39 -13.30 -1.84
CA PRO A 569 -53.81 -13.71 -0.57
C PRO A 569 -52.57 -12.85 -0.35
N ALA A 570 -52.39 -12.35 0.87
CA ALA A 570 -51.19 -11.66 1.29
C ALA A 570 -49.98 -12.47 0.81
N GLN A 571 -49.18 -11.89 -0.10
CA GLN A 571 -47.89 -12.44 -0.44
C GLN A 571 -47.09 -12.45 0.87
N ASP A 572 -46.84 -13.65 1.37
CA ASP A 572 -45.95 -13.89 2.51
C ASP A 572 -44.53 -13.46 2.11
N ASP A 573 -44.29 -12.16 2.24
CA ASP A 573 -42.98 -11.56 2.09
C ASP A 573 -42.05 -12.20 3.11
N ILE A 574 -41.10 -12.98 2.60
CA ILE A 574 -40.05 -13.61 3.40
C ILE A 574 -39.39 -12.51 4.25
N PRO A 575 -39.48 -12.59 5.59
CA PRO A 575 -38.98 -11.52 6.45
C PRO A 575 -37.51 -11.21 6.11
N PRO A 576 -37.11 -9.93 5.98
CA PRO A 576 -35.75 -9.55 5.57
C PRO A 576 -34.63 -10.22 6.38
N ARG A 577 -34.90 -10.53 7.66
CA ARG A 577 -33.99 -11.28 8.54
C ARG A 577 -33.68 -12.70 8.03
N VAL A 578 -34.69 -13.37 7.49
CA VAL A 578 -34.60 -14.72 6.92
C VAL A 578 -33.81 -14.69 5.61
N MET A 579 -34.09 -13.71 4.74
CA MET A 579 -33.35 -13.51 3.49
C MET A 579 -31.87 -13.20 3.74
N ASN A 580 -31.57 -12.33 4.70
CA ASN A 580 -30.18 -12.02 5.09
C ASN A 580 -29.44 -13.24 5.65
N TRP A 581 -30.11 -14.08 6.45
CA TRP A 581 -29.55 -15.33 6.92
C TRP A 581 -29.25 -16.30 5.76
N MET A 582 -30.18 -16.47 4.82
CA MET A 582 -29.99 -17.30 3.62
C MET A 582 -28.79 -16.81 2.79
N ILE A 583 -28.68 -15.51 2.53
CA ILE A 583 -27.54 -14.90 1.82
C ILE A 583 -26.21 -15.22 2.53
N LYS A 584 -26.18 -15.10 3.86
CA LYS A 584 -24.97 -15.39 4.66
C LYS A 584 -24.57 -16.87 4.58
N ILE A 585 -25.55 -17.79 4.60
CA ILE A 585 -25.30 -19.23 4.45
C ILE A 585 -24.81 -19.57 3.04
N MET A 586 -25.46 -19.03 2.00
CA MET A 586 -25.05 -19.22 0.60
C MET A 586 -23.61 -18.74 0.36
N THR A 587 -23.28 -17.54 0.85
CA THR A 587 -21.93 -16.97 0.74
C THR A 587 -20.90 -17.85 1.44
N LYS A 588 -21.21 -18.36 2.64
CA LYS A 588 -20.33 -19.26 3.39
C LYS A 588 -20.09 -20.57 2.64
N ASN A 589 -21.12 -21.11 1.99
CA ASN A 589 -21.03 -22.34 1.19
C ASN A 589 -20.21 -22.13 -0.09
N GLN A 590 -20.44 -21.04 -0.82
CA GLN A 590 -19.64 -20.68 -1.99
C GLN A 590 -18.16 -20.47 -1.62
N MET A 591 -17.88 -19.77 -0.52
CA MET A 591 -16.51 -19.58 -0.05
C MET A 591 -15.85 -20.91 0.36
N LYS A 592 -16.61 -21.85 0.93
CA LYS A 592 -16.14 -23.21 1.26
C LYS A 592 -15.83 -24.01 -0.01
N LYS A 593 -16.70 -23.97 -1.04
CA LYS A 593 -16.49 -24.60 -2.36
C LYS A 593 -15.23 -24.03 -3.04
N MET A 594 -15.11 -22.71 -3.15
CA MET A 594 -13.94 -22.04 -3.74
C MET A 594 -12.63 -22.38 -3.01
N LYS A 595 -12.67 -22.45 -1.67
CA LYS A 595 -11.49 -22.84 -0.87
C LYS A 595 -11.10 -24.30 -1.05
N ALA A 596 -12.06 -25.20 -1.26
CA ALA A 596 -11.80 -26.60 -1.59
C ALA A 596 -11.16 -26.73 -2.98
N GLN A 597 -11.68 -26.01 -3.97
CA GLN A 597 -11.13 -25.95 -5.33
C GLN A 597 -9.69 -25.44 -5.34
N MET A 598 -9.41 -24.31 -4.69
CA MET A 598 -8.04 -23.77 -4.54
C MET A 598 -7.07 -24.75 -3.85
N ARG A 599 -7.58 -25.61 -2.96
CA ARG A 599 -6.77 -26.66 -2.30
C ARG A 599 -6.52 -27.83 -3.24
N ALA A 600 -7.49 -28.21 -4.07
CA ALA A 600 -7.35 -29.26 -5.08
C ALA A 600 -6.34 -28.85 -6.16
N GLU A 601 -6.50 -27.67 -6.75
CA GLU A 601 -5.57 -27.11 -7.76
C GLU A 601 -4.14 -27.02 -7.20
N ARG A 602 -3.99 -26.61 -5.95
CA ARG A 602 -2.66 -26.55 -5.32
C ARG A 602 -2.04 -27.94 -5.10
N LYS A 603 -2.85 -28.98 -4.89
CA LYS A 603 -2.36 -30.37 -4.81
C LYS A 603 -1.99 -30.87 -6.20
N GLU A 604 -2.78 -30.55 -7.21
CA GLU A 604 -2.52 -30.91 -8.61
C GLU A 604 -1.22 -30.27 -9.14
N ILE A 605 -1.03 -28.96 -8.95
CA ILE A 605 0.23 -28.28 -9.29
C ILE A 605 1.44 -28.89 -8.57
N LYS A 606 1.26 -29.35 -7.31
CA LYS A 606 2.33 -30.04 -6.59
C LYS A 606 2.62 -31.42 -7.16
N MET A 607 1.59 -32.13 -7.63
CA MET A 607 1.71 -33.43 -8.28
C MET A 607 2.43 -33.29 -9.63
N GLN A 608 2.00 -32.36 -10.49
CA GLN A 608 2.67 -32.03 -11.76
C GLN A 608 4.14 -31.67 -11.55
N ARG A 609 4.47 -30.86 -10.53
CA ARG A 609 5.88 -30.54 -10.19
C ARG A 609 6.69 -31.75 -9.71
N ARG A 610 6.05 -32.75 -9.12
CA ARG A 610 6.72 -34.00 -8.71
C ARG A 610 6.95 -34.89 -9.93
N GLU A 611 5.98 -34.97 -10.82
CA GLU A 611 6.03 -35.69 -12.08
C GLU A 611 7.10 -35.10 -13.01
N GLU A 612 7.09 -33.79 -13.26
CA GLU A 612 8.12 -33.09 -14.05
C GLU A 612 9.53 -33.31 -13.46
N LYS A 613 9.65 -33.37 -12.13
CA LYS A 613 10.92 -33.70 -11.47
C LYS A 613 11.32 -35.16 -11.65
N ALA A 614 10.36 -36.08 -11.65
CA ALA A 614 10.60 -37.49 -11.90
C ALA A 614 11.03 -37.72 -13.36
N GLU A 615 10.36 -37.08 -14.31
CA GLU A 615 10.70 -37.10 -15.74
C GLU A 615 12.11 -36.54 -15.99
N LYS A 616 12.45 -35.37 -15.42
CA LYS A 616 13.81 -34.82 -15.50
C LYS A 616 14.87 -35.74 -14.90
N ARG A 617 14.53 -36.49 -13.85
CA ARG A 617 15.44 -37.49 -13.26
C ARG A 617 15.60 -38.71 -14.18
N ALA A 618 14.51 -39.19 -14.79
CA ALA A 618 14.52 -40.29 -15.76
C ALA A 618 15.34 -39.90 -17.00
N ALA A 619 15.12 -38.72 -17.57
CA ALA A 619 15.89 -38.20 -18.71
C ALA A 619 17.39 -38.09 -18.38
N LYS A 620 17.74 -37.59 -17.18
CA LYS A 620 19.14 -37.51 -16.73
C LYS A 620 19.76 -38.90 -16.52
N ALA A 621 18.99 -39.88 -16.07
CA ALA A 621 19.44 -41.27 -15.96
C ALA A 621 19.67 -41.90 -17.34
N GLY A 622 18.75 -41.70 -18.29
CA GLY A 622 18.90 -42.13 -19.68
C GLY A 622 20.14 -41.55 -20.35
N PHE A 623 20.39 -40.24 -20.19
CA PHE A 623 21.61 -39.59 -20.71
C PHE A 623 22.89 -40.18 -20.10
N LYS A 624 22.89 -40.48 -18.79
CA LYS A 624 24.04 -41.14 -18.14
C LYS A 624 24.25 -42.55 -18.67
N ALA A 625 23.19 -43.32 -18.90
CA ALA A 625 23.26 -44.67 -19.46
C ALA A 625 23.83 -44.63 -20.90
N ALA A 626 23.29 -43.77 -21.77
CA ALA A 626 23.80 -43.58 -23.13
C ALA A 626 25.29 -43.18 -23.14
N ARG A 627 25.70 -42.28 -22.25
CA ARG A 627 27.11 -41.89 -22.10
C ARG A 627 28.00 -43.05 -21.65
N ARG A 628 27.51 -43.98 -20.82
CA ARG A 628 28.25 -45.20 -20.44
C ARG A 628 28.37 -46.15 -21.64
N SER A 629 27.28 -46.40 -22.36
CA SER A 629 27.31 -47.25 -23.57
C SER A 629 28.27 -46.70 -24.63
N LEU A 630 28.29 -45.39 -24.85
CA LEU A 630 29.22 -44.76 -25.79
C LEU A 630 30.69 -44.94 -25.37
N LYS A 631 30.99 -44.90 -24.06
CA LYS A 631 32.34 -45.19 -23.55
C LYS A 631 32.76 -46.64 -23.79
N VAL A 632 31.86 -47.59 -23.55
CA VAL A 632 32.09 -49.02 -23.81
C VAL A 632 32.31 -49.27 -25.29
N ALA A 633 31.47 -48.70 -26.16
CA ALA A 633 31.63 -48.81 -27.61
C ALA A 633 32.97 -48.22 -28.09
N ARG A 634 33.38 -47.05 -27.57
CA ARG A 634 34.69 -46.46 -27.88
C ARG A 634 35.85 -47.34 -27.43
N GLN A 635 35.76 -47.99 -26.27
CA GLN A 635 36.77 -48.94 -25.81
C GLN A 635 36.82 -50.19 -26.70
N ALA A 636 35.67 -50.75 -27.07
CA ALA A 636 35.59 -51.91 -27.97
C ALA A 636 36.20 -51.61 -29.36
N ILE A 637 35.93 -50.43 -29.92
CA ILE A 637 36.57 -49.98 -31.16
C ILE A 637 38.09 -49.89 -30.98
N LYS A 638 38.56 -49.30 -29.87
CA LYS A 638 39.99 -49.19 -29.59
C LYS A 638 40.68 -50.57 -29.50
N PHE A 639 40.02 -51.55 -28.90
CA PHE A 639 40.53 -52.93 -28.82
C PHE A 639 40.53 -53.68 -30.17
N ARG A 640 39.72 -53.26 -31.14
CA ARG A 640 39.69 -53.90 -32.47
C ARG A 640 40.79 -53.40 -33.41
N TYR A 641 41.36 -52.22 -33.13
CA TYR A 641 42.41 -51.59 -33.91
C TYR A 641 43.83 -51.85 -33.36
N VAL A 642 43.93 -52.37 -32.14
CA VAL A 642 45.16 -52.92 -31.56
C VAL A 642 45.16 -54.41 -31.85
#